data_AF-A0A9E5TGW4-F1
#
_entry.id   AF-A0A9E5TGW4-F1
#
_cell.length_a   1.000
_cell.length_b   1.000
_cell.length_c   1.000
_cell.angle_alpha   90.00
_cell.angle_beta   90.00
_cell.angle_gamma   90.00
#
_symmetry.space_group_name_H-M   'P 1'
#
loop_
_entity.id
_entity.type
_entity.pdbx_description
1 polymer ?
#
loop_
_entity_poly.entity_id
_entity_poly.type
_entity_poly.pdbx_seq_one_letter_code
_entity_poly.pdbx_strand_id
1 'polypeptide(L)'
;MVWSLTVADLNGDGPKEVIAGSYDKHVYALSADGQLLWRHQTAAAVYTIATGDLDGDGRPEVVAGGDDNRVHVLSASGEPLWQYEADGRVVSVLVEDVYGDGSAEVLSGSWGRQLALLAADGEPRWELRGSDDVSTLHLADLDDDGQLEIIAGHRGGEVTLARVDGEVRWRYDTGGYVRHLGSHDLDHDGCKEIIVGSSDGRVYVLNDEGHLQWGQEPGGPVVTVHVANLDGSDTAEVVVGTGPDTPGIYALSSAGERWWEYATERGVWAATSADLDRDGWQEILAGADDGTIYILDSFGRLRGIYRAARRVHGLIVTDMDGDGQDDVVARSGNDVYLLSVLPGQAISSQAAGKSEPATLQSWTGMLPGSAGDGEDLVELVAVGDIMLSRTIEERMDVYGSDYPFSSTGDLIRGADIAVGNLECPLTTVGEPIAKRFTFRAHPSHVEGLVRAGFDIVNLANNHLLDFGGEGFVETIGVLQDNNLAYVGAGFSDADAHRPLIWEAKGRRIVFLSYAASRWKDSAEVPTDEWIAFADVLTIQDDVRRAAEQSDLVVVIMHLGTEYQGQPDEEQLAVSRAAIEAGACLVIGHHPHVVQGTTSYGGGFIAYSLGNFVFDLDVVERAREGAILRVLLGDDGVEAAELIPVRIADDVQPRFLADEEGRPIVERVF
;
A
#
# COMPACT_ATOMS: atom_id res chain seq x y z
N MET A 1 -4.44 6.78 -8.58
CA MET A 1 -5.04 6.91 -7.24
C MET A 1 -4.61 8.23 -6.67
N VAL A 2 -5.54 8.99 -6.10
CA VAL A 2 -5.29 10.25 -5.40
C VAL A 2 -4.92 9.94 -3.96
N TRP A 3 -3.67 10.19 -3.59
CA TRP A 3 -3.11 9.79 -2.29
C TRP A 3 -3.19 10.87 -1.23
N SER A 4 -3.17 12.14 -1.63
CA SER A 4 -3.33 13.27 -0.71
C SER A 4 -4.14 14.36 -1.37
N LEU A 5 -4.83 15.14 -0.54
CA LEU A 5 -5.71 16.22 -0.95
C LEU A 5 -5.60 17.36 0.07
N THR A 6 -5.56 18.60 -0.40
CA THR A 6 -5.79 19.80 0.40
C THR A 6 -6.55 20.83 -0.43
N VAL A 7 -6.98 21.92 0.20
CA VAL A 7 -7.70 23.02 -0.44
C VAL A 7 -7.13 24.36 0.02
N ALA A 8 -6.97 25.29 -0.92
CA ALA A 8 -6.44 26.62 -0.64
C ALA A 8 -6.88 27.61 -1.73
N ASP A 9 -7.07 28.87 -1.38
CA ASP A 9 -7.21 29.96 -2.35
C ASP A 9 -5.80 30.31 -2.87
N LEU A 10 -5.35 29.61 -3.91
CA LEU A 10 -4.00 29.79 -4.47
C LEU A 10 -3.88 31.15 -5.16
N ASN A 11 -4.98 31.63 -5.72
CA ASN A 11 -4.97 32.74 -6.65
C ASN A 11 -5.43 34.08 -6.01
N GLY A 12 -6.00 34.03 -4.80
CA GLY A 12 -6.46 35.16 -4.00
C GLY A 12 -7.80 35.74 -4.45
N ASP A 13 -8.64 34.98 -5.15
CA ASP A 13 -9.94 35.44 -5.65
C ASP A 13 -11.13 35.10 -4.75
N GLY A 14 -10.91 34.35 -3.67
CA GLY A 14 -11.91 33.96 -2.69
C GLY A 14 -12.29 32.47 -2.76
N PRO A 15 -12.82 31.97 -3.90
CA PRO A 15 -12.99 30.54 -4.12
C PRO A 15 -11.69 29.77 -3.90
N LYS A 16 -11.82 28.52 -3.43
CA LYS A 16 -10.67 27.66 -3.17
C LYS A 16 -10.40 26.74 -4.35
N GLU A 17 -9.13 26.45 -4.58
CA GLU A 17 -8.67 25.37 -5.42
C GLU A 17 -8.53 24.07 -4.63
N VAL A 18 -8.68 22.95 -5.33
CA VAL A 18 -8.36 21.62 -4.83
C VAL A 18 -6.98 21.22 -5.34
N ILE A 19 -6.08 20.86 -4.43
CA ILE A 19 -4.74 20.39 -4.74
C ILE A 19 -4.66 18.89 -4.41
N ALA A 20 -4.24 18.08 -5.37
CA ALA A 20 -4.21 16.63 -5.25
C ALA A 20 -2.83 16.06 -5.62
N GLY A 21 -2.29 15.22 -4.74
CA GLY A 21 -1.12 14.38 -5.00
C GLY A 21 -1.55 13.00 -5.48
N SER A 22 -0.96 12.51 -6.56
CA SER A 22 -1.40 11.28 -7.22
C SER A 22 -0.27 10.29 -7.47
N TYR A 23 -0.65 9.01 -7.45
CA TYR A 23 0.22 7.88 -7.76
C TYR A 23 0.74 7.90 -9.21
N ASP A 24 0.06 8.59 -10.13
CA ASP A 24 0.50 8.75 -11.52
C ASP A 24 1.65 9.75 -11.69
N LYS A 25 2.36 10.07 -10.60
CA LYS A 25 3.53 10.95 -10.55
C LYS A 25 3.21 12.42 -10.80
N HIS A 26 2.01 12.86 -10.43
CA HIS A 26 1.60 14.25 -10.62
C HIS A 26 1.00 14.89 -9.37
N VAL A 27 1.26 16.18 -9.25
CA VAL A 27 0.48 17.13 -8.45
C VAL A 27 -0.51 17.82 -9.39
N TYR A 28 -1.77 17.92 -8.98
CA TYR A 28 -2.85 18.57 -9.73
C TYR A 28 -3.42 19.74 -8.94
N ALA A 29 -3.73 20.84 -9.62
CA ALA A 29 -4.60 21.88 -9.09
C ALA A 29 -5.87 21.99 -9.94
N LEU A 30 -7.01 21.97 -9.26
CA LEU A 30 -8.34 22.01 -9.85
C LEU A 30 -9.10 23.21 -9.26
N SER A 31 -9.88 23.91 -10.08
CA SER A 31 -10.82 24.91 -9.59
C SER A 31 -11.98 24.27 -8.82
N ALA A 32 -12.75 25.08 -8.10
CA ALA A 32 -13.98 24.64 -7.42
C ALA A 32 -15.00 23.96 -8.37
N ASP A 33 -15.05 24.32 -9.67
CA ASP A 33 -15.91 23.66 -10.65
C ASP A 33 -15.27 22.42 -11.31
N GLY A 34 -14.11 21.98 -10.83
CA GLY A 34 -13.41 20.77 -11.26
C GLY A 34 -12.58 20.91 -12.54
N GLN A 35 -12.30 22.13 -13.01
CA GLN A 35 -11.44 22.34 -14.17
C GLN A 35 -9.97 22.21 -13.79
N LEU A 36 -9.20 21.52 -14.63
CA LEU A 36 -7.75 21.47 -14.47
C LEU A 36 -7.13 22.83 -14.72
N LEU A 37 -6.51 23.40 -13.68
CA LEU A 37 -5.75 24.65 -13.76
C LEU A 37 -4.33 24.38 -14.22
N TRP A 38 -3.63 23.49 -13.50
CA TRP A 38 -2.27 23.07 -13.83
C TRP A 38 -1.97 21.69 -13.27
N ARG A 39 -0.87 21.08 -13.75
CA ARG A 39 -0.29 19.87 -13.17
C ARG A 39 1.23 19.93 -13.23
N HIS A 40 1.89 19.35 -12.23
CA HIS A 40 3.34 19.22 -12.14
C HIS A 40 3.71 17.74 -12.08
N GLN A 41 4.73 17.30 -12.81
CA GLN A 41 5.16 15.90 -12.84
C GLN A 41 6.40 15.70 -11.96
N THR A 42 6.33 14.77 -11.01
CA THR A 42 7.44 14.31 -10.17
C THR A 42 8.07 13.02 -10.73
N ALA A 43 9.15 12.51 -10.12
CA ALA A 43 9.82 11.32 -10.65
C ALA A 43 9.12 10.00 -10.23
N ALA A 44 8.36 10.03 -9.14
CA ALA A 44 7.56 8.92 -8.64
C ALA A 44 6.26 9.42 -7.98
N ALA A 45 5.48 8.49 -7.42
CA ALA A 45 4.16 8.77 -6.84
C ALA A 45 4.21 9.84 -5.74
N VAL A 46 3.21 10.71 -5.70
CA VAL A 46 3.07 11.76 -4.68
C VAL A 46 2.15 11.26 -3.57
N TYR A 47 2.66 11.25 -2.33
CA TYR A 47 2.03 10.66 -1.15
C TYR A 47 1.48 11.70 -0.17
N THR A 48 1.99 12.93 -0.19
CA THR A 48 1.55 13.96 0.74
C THR A 48 1.56 15.33 0.07
N ILE A 49 0.63 16.19 0.48
CA ILE A 49 0.46 17.56 -0.03
C ILE A 49 0.10 18.44 1.17
N ALA A 50 0.70 19.62 1.22
CA ALA A 50 0.31 20.72 2.09
C ALA A 50 0.36 22.04 1.32
N THR A 51 -0.26 23.07 1.88
CA THR A 51 -0.27 24.43 1.32
C THR A 51 -0.04 25.44 2.43
N GLY A 52 0.72 26.49 2.16
CA GLY A 52 0.94 27.59 3.09
C GLY A 52 1.76 28.70 2.45
N ASP A 53 1.67 29.91 2.99
CA ASP A 53 2.38 31.10 2.50
C ASP A 53 3.84 31.06 3.00
N LEU A 54 4.73 30.49 2.19
CA LEU A 54 6.13 30.27 2.59
C LEU A 54 6.92 31.57 2.57
N ASP A 55 6.68 32.42 1.58
CA ASP A 55 7.45 33.65 1.38
C ASP A 55 6.81 34.92 1.95
N GLY A 56 5.60 34.82 2.51
CA GLY A 56 4.87 35.89 3.17
C GLY A 56 4.24 36.88 2.20
N ASP A 57 4.03 36.50 0.92
CA ASP A 57 3.43 37.36 -0.09
C ASP A 57 1.89 37.40 -0.05
N GLY A 58 1.29 36.57 0.79
CA GLY A 58 -0.16 36.42 0.97
C GLY A 58 -0.80 35.39 0.04
N ARG A 59 -0.03 34.61 -0.74
CA ARG A 59 -0.50 33.51 -1.58
C ARG A 59 0.17 32.22 -1.12
N PRO A 60 -0.60 31.13 -0.95
CA PRO A 60 -0.01 29.88 -0.52
C PRO A 60 0.74 29.16 -1.66
N GLU A 61 1.94 28.69 -1.35
CA GLU A 61 2.67 27.69 -2.13
C GLU A 61 2.08 26.30 -1.93
N VAL A 62 2.40 25.40 -2.87
CA VAL A 62 2.07 23.98 -2.79
C VAL A 62 3.33 23.19 -2.47
N VAL A 63 3.28 22.43 -1.38
CA VAL A 63 4.36 21.53 -0.95
C VAL A 63 3.91 20.09 -1.14
N ALA A 64 4.74 19.29 -1.81
CA ALA A 64 4.45 17.89 -2.12
C ALA A 64 5.59 16.97 -1.69
N GLY A 65 5.26 15.80 -1.16
CA GLY A 65 6.23 14.75 -0.80
C GLY A 65 5.86 13.43 -1.46
N GLY A 66 6.86 12.65 -1.86
CA GLY A 66 6.61 11.42 -2.62
C GLY A 66 7.67 10.34 -2.53
N ASP A 67 7.48 9.35 -3.39
CA ASP A 67 8.32 8.16 -3.50
C ASP A 67 9.67 8.44 -4.15
N ASP A 68 9.86 9.61 -4.75
CA ASP A 68 11.12 10.04 -5.33
C ASP A 68 12.08 10.64 -4.29
N ASN A 69 11.84 10.34 -3.01
CA ASN A 69 12.60 10.79 -1.85
C ASN A 69 12.73 12.32 -1.75
N ARG A 70 11.77 13.07 -2.30
CA ARG A 70 11.85 14.53 -2.38
C ARG A 70 10.65 15.23 -1.78
N VAL A 71 10.95 16.39 -1.19
CA VAL A 71 9.99 17.47 -0.98
C VAL A 71 10.09 18.40 -2.20
N HIS A 72 8.96 18.68 -2.84
CA HIS A 72 8.82 19.59 -3.97
C HIS A 72 8.00 20.80 -3.52
N VAL A 73 8.50 22.01 -3.80
CA VAL A 73 7.75 23.24 -3.56
C VAL A 73 7.45 23.92 -4.87
N LEU A 74 6.18 24.22 -5.06
CA LEU A 74 5.62 24.80 -6.27
C LEU A 74 4.93 26.11 -5.91
N SER A 75 5.02 27.10 -6.79
CA SER A 75 4.22 28.31 -6.68
C SER A 75 2.72 28.01 -6.78
N ALA A 76 1.88 28.99 -6.43
CA ALA A 76 0.43 28.95 -6.67
C ALA A 76 0.04 28.60 -8.13
N SER A 77 0.91 28.90 -9.11
CA SER A 77 0.69 28.58 -10.53
C SER A 77 1.31 27.24 -10.99
N GLY A 78 1.86 26.45 -10.07
CA GLY A 78 2.46 25.14 -10.34
C GLY A 78 3.88 25.20 -10.90
N GLU A 79 4.55 26.35 -10.83
CA GLU A 79 5.95 26.47 -11.25
C GLU A 79 6.87 25.96 -10.13
N PRO A 80 7.87 25.11 -10.43
CA PRO A 80 8.79 24.62 -9.40
C PRO A 80 9.64 25.77 -8.84
N LEU A 81 9.63 25.92 -7.52
CA LEU A 81 10.44 26.88 -6.79
C LEU A 81 11.75 26.24 -6.33
N TRP A 82 11.66 25.17 -5.54
CA TRP A 82 12.80 24.41 -5.06
C TRP A 82 12.42 22.97 -4.70
N GLN A 83 13.44 22.14 -4.48
CA GLN A 83 13.30 20.75 -4.05
C GLN A 83 14.32 20.43 -2.97
N TYR A 84 13.95 19.54 -2.04
CA TYR A 84 14.83 19.00 -1.01
C TYR A 84 14.87 17.48 -1.11
N GLU A 85 16.06 16.90 -1.03
CA GLU A 85 16.28 15.45 -1.08
C GLU A 85 16.30 14.90 0.34
N ALA A 86 15.24 14.17 0.69
CA ALA A 86 15.08 13.51 1.97
C ALA A 86 15.70 12.11 1.94
N ASP A 87 15.96 11.56 3.12
CA ASP A 87 16.28 10.15 3.24
C ASP A 87 14.99 9.32 3.03
N GLY A 88 14.83 8.66 1.89
CA GLY A 88 13.68 7.77 1.63
C GLY A 88 12.35 8.47 1.34
N ARG A 89 11.26 7.69 1.16
CA ARG A 89 9.92 8.21 0.80
C ARG A 89 9.46 9.28 1.79
N VAL A 90 9.06 10.44 1.30
CA VAL A 90 8.42 11.49 2.11
C VAL A 90 6.92 11.17 2.25
N VAL A 91 6.46 10.95 3.48
CA VAL A 91 5.08 10.51 3.76
C VAL A 91 4.21 11.56 4.43
N SER A 92 4.82 12.59 5.02
CA SER A 92 4.10 13.69 5.64
C SER A 92 4.87 14.98 5.45
N VAL A 93 4.15 16.03 5.04
CA VAL A 93 4.64 17.41 5.02
C VAL A 93 3.61 18.30 5.71
N LEU A 94 4.08 19.29 6.46
CA LEU A 94 3.29 20.37 7.06
C LEU A 94 3.94 21.71 6.71
N VAL A 95 3.13 22.77 6.58
CA VAL A 95 3.61 24.12 6.28
C VAL A 95 3.02 25.09 7.30
N GLU A 96 3.87 25.66 8.15
CA GLU A 96 3.45 26.58 9.21
C GLU A 96 4.57 27.57 9.58
N ASP A 97 4.19 28.79 10.00
CA ASP A 97 5.10 29.79 10.58
C ASP A 97 5.42 29.41 12.03
N VAL A 98 6.36 28.48 12.19
CA VAL A 98 6.69 27.92 13.51
C VAL A 98 7.50 28.86 14.39
N TYR A 99 8.06 29.93 13.83
CA TYR A 99 8.81 30.95 14.56
C TYR A 99 8.04 32.26 14.79
N GLY A 100 6.85 32.40 14.18
CA GLY A 100 6.01 33.59 14.27
C GLY A 100 6.64 34.83 13.60
N ASP A 101 7.48 34.64 12.59
CA ASP A 101 8.21 35.72 11.91
C ASP A 101 7.53 36.22 10.63
N GLY A 102 6.41 35.60 10.25
CA GLY A 102 5.60 35.91 9.09
C GLY A 102 5.98 35.12 7.83
N SER A 103 6.96 34.22 7.89
CA SER A 103 7.32 33.29 6.82
C SER A 103 7.18 31.85 7.30
N ALA A 104 6.48 31.01 6.55
CA ALA A 104 6.29 29.62 6.95
C ALA A 104 7.52 28.74 6.68
N GLU A 105 7.68 27.70 7.49
CA GLU A 105 8.61 26.60 7.29
C GLU A 105 7.90 25.35 6.75
N VAL A 106 8.68 24.46 6.14
CA VAL A 106 8.22 23.12 5.76
C VAL A 106 8.78 22.09 6.73
N LEU A 107 7.90 21.42 7.48
CA LEU A 107 8.26 20.23 8.24
C LEU A 107 8.00 18.99 7.39
N SER A 108 8.98 18.09 7.29
CA SER A 108 8.88 16.85 6.51
C SER A 108 9.28 15.63 7.33
N GLY A 109 8.62 14.51 7.05
CA GLY A 109 8.86 13.20 7.65
C GLY A 109 8.97 12.09 6.61
N SER A 110 9.97 11.22 6.74
CA SER A 110 10.27 10.19 5.74
C SER A 110 10.58 8.79 6.31
N TRP A 111 10.59 7.81 5.41
CA TRP A 111 11.02 6.42 5.68
C TRP A 111 12.54 6.21 5.80
N GLY A 112 13.33 7.27 5.71
CA GLY A 112 14.75 7.20 6.07
C GLY A 112 14.98 7.54 7.54
N ARG A 113 13.92 7.45 8.36
CA ARG A 113 13.87 7.86 9.77
C ARG A 113 14.17 9.35 9.95
N GLN A 114 13.89 10.17 8.93
CA GLN A 114 14.25 11.58 8.94
C GLN A 114 13.05 12.46 9.28
N LEU A 115 13.28 13.40 10.19
CA LEU A 115 12.50 14.62 10.36
C LEU A 115 13.37 15.79 9.91
N ALA A 116 12.85 16.67 9.05
CA ALA A 116 13.58 17.86 8.62
C ALA A 116 12.65 19.06 8.63
N LEU A 117 13.13 20.17 9.22
CA LEU A 117 12.49 21.48 9.14
C LEU A 117 13.27 22.33 8.14
N LEU A 118 12.61 22.73 7.07
CA LEU A 118 13.18 23.47 5.96
C LEU A 118 12.67 24.91 6.02
N ALA A 119 13.57 25.87 5.79
CA ALA A 119 13.18 27.27 5.62
C ALA A 119 12.41 27.48 4.31
N ALA A 120 11.82 28.66 4.14
CA ALA A 120 11.09 29.05 2.93
C ALA A 120 11.91 28.96 1.63
N ASP A 121 13.25 29.04 1.71
CA ASP A 121 14.17 28.88 0.58
C ASP A 121 14.61 27.44 0.33
N GLY A 122 14.12 26.48 1.13
CA GLY A 122 14.43 25.06 1.04
C GLY A 122 15.69 24.63 1.78
N GLU A 123 16.45 25.56 2.38
CA GLU A 123 17.61 25.20 3.18
C GLU A 123 17.17 24.60 4.53
N PRO A 124 17.78 23.47 4.96
CA PRO A 124 17.41 22.85 6.22
C PRO A 124 17.81 23.75 7.40
N ARG A 125 16.83 24.08 8.25
CA ARG A 125 17.08 24.65 9.58
C ARG A 125 17.78 23.61 10.46
N TRP A 126 17.28 22.38 10.40
CA TRP A 126 17.86 21.20 11.03
C TRP A 126 17.30 19.91 10.42
N GLU A 127 18.02 18.83 10.65
CA GLU A 127 17.65 17.48 10.27
C GLU A 127 17.89 16.56 11.47
N LEU A 128 16.88 15.75 11.81
CA LEU A 128 16.94 14.77 12.88
C LEU A 128 16.72 13.38 12.28
N ARG A 129 17.65 12.46 12.54
CA ARG A 129 17.47 11.05 12.23
C ARG A 129 17.04 10.30 13.49
N GLY A 130 15.80 9.81 13.49
CA GLY A 130 15.19 9.00 14.54
C GLY A 130 15.58 7.52 14.49
N SER A 131 14.96 6.75 15.39
CA SER A 131 15.10 5.29 15.50
C SER A 131 14.28 4.53 14.47
N ASP A 132 13.23 5.16 13.94
CA ASP A 132 12.16 4.51 13.22
C ASP A 132 11.53 5.45 12.17
N ASP A 133 10.85 4.86 11.20
CA ASP A 133 10.33 5.55 10.04
C ASP A 133 9.12 6.41 10.40
N VAL A 134 9.14 7.67 9.98
CA VAL A 134 8.03 8.58 10.24
C VAL A 134 6.82 8.11 9.44
N SER A 135 5.64 8.17 10.05
CA SER A 135 4.38 7.79 9.42
C SER A 135 3.37 8.94 9.33
N THR A 136 3.43 9.90 10.26
CA THR A 136 2.52 11.05 10.33
C THR A 136 3.13 12.15 11.20
N LEU A 137 2.75 13.40 10.95
CA LEU A 137 3.17 14.58 11.69
C LEU A 137 1.95 15.38 12.15
N HIS A 138 2.10 16.06 13.28
CA HIS A 138 1.15 17.04 13.80
C HIS A 138 1.90 18.20 14.45
N LEU A 139 1.36 19.41 14.34
CA LEU A 139 1.86 20.62 14.98
C LEU A 139 0.80 21.19 15.91
N ALA A 140 1.19 21.53 17.13
CA ALA A 140 0.30 22.14 18.11
C ALA A 140 1.10 22.90 19.17
N ASP A 141 0.61 24.05 19.60
CA ASP A 141 1.05 24.70 20.84
C ASP A 141 0.43 23.91 22.01
N LEU A 142 1.20 23.02 22.63
CA LEU A 142 0.67 22.06 23.60
C LEU A 142 0.56 22.65 25.01
N ASP A 143 1.39 23.64 25.35
CA ASP A 143 1.42 24.26 26.68
C ASP A 143 0.90 25.71 26.68
N ASP A 144 0.25 26.14 25.60
CA ASP A 144 -0.34 27.46 25.37
C ASP A 144 0.67 28.60 25.61
N ASP A 145 1.96 28.36 25.31
CA ASP A 145 3.04 29.33 25.46
C ASP A 145 3.22 30.25 24.24
N GLY A 146 2.51 29.94 23.15
CA GLY A 146 2.55 30.64 21.87
C GLY A 146 3.59 30.10 20.89
N GLN A 147 4.32 29.04 21.23
CA GLN A 147 5.23 28.31 20.34
C GLN A 147 4.60 26.96 19.97
N LEU A 148 4.86 26.51 18.74
CA LEU A 148 4.39 25.19 18.31
C LEU A 148 5.37 24.10 18.77
N GLU A 149 4.84 22.92 19.10
CA GLU A 149 5.58 21.68 19.21
C GLU A 149 5.35 20.77 18.01
N ILE A 150 6.33 19.91 17.75
CA ILE A 150 6.31 18.89 16.72
C ILE A 150 5.98 17.54 17.35
N ILE A 151 4.91 16.91 16.89
CA ILE A 151 4.54 15.55 17.25
C ILE A 151 4.73 14.67 16.01
N ALA A 152 5.59 13.66 16.12
CA ALA A 152 5.84 12.69 15.06
C ALA A 152 5.37 11.30 15.48
N GLY A 153 4.54 10.68 14.65
CA GLY A 153 4.19 9.27 14.75
C GLY A 153 5.10 8.44 13.86
N HIS A 154 5.40 7.22 14.30
CA HIS A 154 6.30 6.31 13.59
C HIS A 154 5.63 4.95 13.26
N ARG A 155 6.15 4.27 12.23
CA ARG A 155 5.64 2.97 11.72
C ARG A 155 5.72 1.84 12.74
N GLY A 156 6.73 1.83 13.60
CA GLY A 156 6.95 0.84 14.65
C GLY A 156 6.21 1.13 15.97
N GLY A 157 5.51 2.26 16.07
CA GLY A 157 4.68 2.61 17.23
C GLY A 157 5.24 3.68 18.15
N GLU A 158 6.44 4.22 17.86
CA GLU A 158 6.95 5.37 18.59
C GLU A 158 6.12 6.63 18.28
N VAL A 159 5.84 7.43 19.30
CA VAL A 159 5.39 8.82 19.23
C VAL A 159 6.50 9.68 19.83
N THR A 160 7.00 10.64 19.06
CA THR A 160 8.06 11.56 19.49
C THR A 160 7.48 12.97 19.62
N LEU A 161 7.72 13.61 20.76
CA LEU A 161 7.51 15.05 20.91
C LEU A 161 8.86 15.78 20.83
N ALA A 162 8.94 16.78 19.95
CA ALA A 162 10.10 17.64 19.80
C ALA A 162 9.70 19.12 19.78
N ARG A 163 10.62 19.98 20.19
CA ARG A 163 10.51 21.42 19.98
C ARG A 163 10.80 21.78 18.52
N VAL A 164 10.43 23.00 18.12
CA VAL A 164 10.73 23.55 16.79
C VAL A 164 12.21 23.68 16.48
N ASP A 165 13.09 23.65 17.48
CA ASP A 165 14.55 23.62 17.30
C ASP A 165 15.11 22.19 17.09
N GLY A 166 14.25 21.17 17.09
CA GLY A 166 14.60 19.77 16.93
C GLY A 166 14.97 19.05 18.24
N GLU A 167 14.93 19.72 19.40
CA GLU A 167 15.16 19.07 20.69
C GLU A 167 14.00 18.12 21.04
N VAL A 168 14.29 16.81 21.07
CA VAL A 168 13.32 15.81 21.51
C VAL A 168 13.08 15.91 23.02
N ARG A 169 11.83 16.18 23.42
CA ARG A 169 11.40 16.24 24.82
C ARG A 169 11.19 14.83 25.39
N TRP A 170 10.42 13.99 24.71
CA TRP A 170 10.12 12.63 25.13
C TRP A 170 9.70 11.73 23.97
N ARG A 171 9.60 10.44 24.28
CA ARG A 171 9.08 9.39 23.40
C ARG A 171 8.08 8.51 24.15
N TYR A 172 7.05 8.05 23.46
CA TYR A 172 6.05 7.11 23.96
C TYR A 172 5.90 5.97 22.96
N ASP A 173 5.78 4.73 23.43
CA ASP A 173 5.61 3.54 22.57
C ASP A 173 4.18 3.03 22.66
N THR A 174 3.44 3.09 21.55
CA THR A 174 2.08 2.53 21.45
C THR A 174 2.10 1.02 21.18
N GLY A 175 3.22 0.45 20.75
CA GLY A 175 3.34 -0.97 20.41
C GLY A 175 2.86 -1.35 19.01
N GLY A 176 2.42 -0.39 18.19
CA GLY A 176 1.97 -0.62 16.82
C GLY A 176 1.88 0.68 16.01
N TYR A 177 1.88 0.56 14.68
CA TYR A 177 1.93 1.68 13.73
C TYR A 177 1.08 2.88 14.17
N VAL A 178 1.70 4.06 14.33
CA VAL A 178 0.98 5.31 14.59
C VAL A 178 0.38 5.86 13.30
N ARG A 179 -0.95 5.81 13.18
CA ARG A 179 -1.66 6.13 11.93
C ARG A 179 -2.10 7.58 11.84
N HIS A 180 -2.55 8.14 12.95
CA HIS A 180 -3.11 9.48 12.97
C HIS A 180 -2.87 10.13 14.33
N LEU A 181 -2.66 11.44 14.29
CA LEU A 181 -2.43 12.29 15.44
C LEU A 181 -3.47 13.40 15.45
N GLY A 182 -3.79 13.89 16.63
CA GLY A 182 -4.55 15.11 16.84
C GLY A 182 -4.21 15.71 18.18
N SER A 183 -4.68 16.93 18.43
CA SER A 183 -4.47 17.59 19.72
C SER A 183 -5.68 18.41 20.13
N HIS A 184 -6.02 18.40 21.41
CA HIS A 184 -7.08 19.23 21.98
C HIS A 184 -6.94 19.30 23.50
N ASP A 185 -7.35 20.41 24.10
CA ASP A 185 -7.52 20.53 25.56
C ASP A 185 -8.79 19.78 25.97
N LEU A 186 -8.65 18.50 26.32
CA LEU A 186 -9.77 17.61 26.64
C LEU A 186 -10.20 17.75 28.09
N ASP A 187 -9.28 18.09 29.00
CA ASP A 187 -9.55 18.16 30.43
C ASP A 187 -9.70 19.60 31.00
N HIS A 188 -9.51 20.61 30.15
CA HIS A 188 -9.64 22.04 30.44
C HIS A 188 -8.65 22.57 31.47
N ASP A 189 -7.43 22.00 31.49
CA ASP A 189 -6.34 22.52 32.31
C ASP A 189 -5.54 23.64 31.62
N GLY A 190 -5.80 23.88 30.33
CA GLY A 190 -5.15 24.89 29.50
C GLY A 190 -3.91 24.39 28.75
N CYS A 191 -3.56 23.10 28.88
CA CYS A 191 -2.64 22.40 28.00
C CYS A 191 -3.45 21.52 27.05
N LYS A 192 -2.88 21.19 25.89
CA LYS A 192 -3.54 20.29 24.93
C LYS A 192 -3.00 18.88 25.11
N GLU A 193 -3.91 17.91 25.16
CA GLU A 193 -3.55 16.51 25.05
C GLU A 193 -3.24 16.14 23.61
N ILE A 194 -2.40 15.11 23.44
CA ILE A 194 -2.08 14.45 22.18
C ILE A 194 -2.93 13.18 22.07
N ILE A 195 -3.75 13.11 21.02
CA ILE A 195 -4.58 11.97 20.70
C ILE A 195 -3.90 11.14 19.61
N VAL A 196 -3.67 9.87 19.88
CA VAL A 196 -2.94 8.95 18.99
C VAL A 196 -3.83 7.79 18.61
N GLY A 197 -4.04 7.60 17.30
CA GLY A 197 -4.64 6.38 16.75
C GLY A 197 -3.57 5.41 16.30
N SER A 198 -3.57 4.18 16.85
CA SER A 198 -2.58 3.15 16.53
C SER A 198 -3.21 1.87 15.97
N SER A 199 -2.47 1.19 15.07
CA SER A 199 -2.86 -0.11 14.52
C SER A 199 -2.82 -1.25 15.54
N ASP A 200 -2.26 -1.02 16.75
CA ASP A 200 -2.35 -1.96 17.88
C ASP A 200 -3.80 -2.15 18.39
N GLY A 201 -4.73 -1.35 17.88
CA GLY A 201 -6.14 -1.40 18.20
C GLY A 201 -6.56 -0.46 19.31
N ARG A 202 -5.73 0.53 19.66
CA ARG A 202 -5.98 1.47 20.75
C ARG A 202 -5.92 2.93 20.31
N VAL A 203 -6.74 3.74 20.98
CA VAL A 203 -6.56 5.19 21.04
C VAL A 203 -5.82 5.50 22.32
N TYR A 204 -4.77 6.31 22.24
CA TYR A 204 -4.02 6.83 23.37
C TYR A 204 -4.25 8.34 23.51
N VAL A 205 -4.41 8.81 24.74
CA VAL A 205 -4.41 10.24 25.07
C VAL A 205 -3.27 10.51 26.03
N LEU A 206 -2.29 11.28 25.57
CA LEU A 206 -1.09 11.66 26.30
C LEU A 206 -1.19 13.15 26.64
N ASN A 207 -0.69 13.58 27.79
CA ASN A 207 -0.49 15.02 28.02
C ASN A 207 0.81 15.52 27.34
N ASP A 208 1.07 16.81 27.44
CA ASP A 208 2.25 17.50 26.88
C ASP A 208 3.59 16.96 27.44
N GLU A 209 3.58 16.30 28.60
CA GLU A 209 4.76 15.65 29.18
C GLU A 209 4.92 14.16 28.82
N GLY A 210 4.02 13.62 27.99
CA GLY A 210 4.08 12.24 27.50
C GLY A 210 3.54 11.20 28.48
N HIS A 211 2.82 11.63 29.51
CA HIS A 211 2.12 10.72 30.41
C HIS A 211 0.78 10.31 29.83
N LEU A 212 0.51 9.00 29.84
CA LEU A 212 -0.78 8.45 29.45
C LEU A 212 -1.87 8.89 30.44
N GLN A 213 -2.84 9.67 29.96
CA GLN A 213 -4.04 10.02 30.69
C GLN A 213 -5.04 8.86 30.65
N TRP A 214 -5.34 8.37 29.45
CA TRP A 214 -6.16 7.18 29.25
C TRP A 214 -5.90 6.53 27.89
N GLY A 215 -6.29 5.26 27.77
CA GLY A 215 -6.28 4.55 26.50
C GLY A 215 -7.54 3.67 26.36
N GLN A 216 -8.09 3.61 25.15
CA GLN A 216 -9.34 2.89 24.85
C GLN A 216 -9.16 1.91 23.70
N GLU A 217 -9.84 0.76 23.80
CA GLU A 217 -9.81 -0.30 22.79
C GLU A 217 -11.18 -0.32 22.07
N PRO A 218 -11.31 0.31 20.89
CA PRO A 218 -12.56 0.29 20.14
C PRO A 218 -12.93 -1.11 19.61
N GLY A 219 -11.96 -2.02 19.48
CA GLY A 219 -12.17 -3.44 19.14
C GLY A 219 -11.34 -3.95 17.97
N GLY A 220 -10.66 -3.07 17.25
CA GLY A 220 -9.75 -3.39 16.16
C GLY A 220 -8.81 -2.21 15.84
N PRO A 221 -7.91 -2.34 14.85
CA PRO A 221 -6.94 -1.31 14.49
C PRO A 221 -7.58 0.07 14.33
N VAL A 222 -6.99 1.10 14.94
CA VAL A 222 -7.45 2.49 14.79
C VAL A 222 -6.83 3.07 13.53
N VAL A 223 -7.68 3.50 12.60
CA VAL A 223 -7.25 4.01 11.28
C VAL A 223 -7.20 5.53 11.26
N THR A 224 -8.18 6.17 11.91
CA THR A 224 -8.31 7.63 11.97
C THR A 224 -8.90 8.05 13.32
N VAL A 225 -8.47 9.23 13.79
CA VAL A 225 -9.02 9.92 14.94
C VAL A 225 -9.36 11.35 14.54
N HIS A 226 -10.48 11.89 15.00
CA HIS A 226 -10.87 13.28 14.77
C HIS A 226 -11.39 13.85 16.09
N VAL A 227 -10.99 15.06 16.45
CA VAL A 227 -11.38 15.67 17.72
C VAL A 227 -12.21 16.91 17.43
N ALA A 228 -13.41 16.96 18.00
CA ALA A 228 -14.32 18.08 17.85
C ALA A 228 -15.31 18.14 19.01
N ASN A 229 -15.77 19.35 19.32
CA ASN A 229 -16.90 19.56 20.21
C ASN A 229 -18.19 19.28 19.43
N LEU A 230 -18.76 18.10 19.60
CA LEU A 230 -19.84 17.62 18.74
C LEU A 230 -21.20 18.21 19.12
N ASP A 231 -21.43 18.45 20.41
CA ASP A 231 -22.73 18.87 20.94
C ASP A 231 -22.79 20.33 21.42
N GLY A 232 -21.71 21.08 21.20
CA GLY A 232 -21.59 22.48 21.63
C GLY A 232 -21.44 22.62 23.15
N SER A 233 -21.00 21.57 23.84
CA SER A 233 -20.63 21.64 25.26
C SER A 233 -19.29 22.39 25.45
N ASP A 234 -18.76 22.42 26.67
CA ASP A 234 -17.42 22.99 26.88
C ASP A 234 -16.32 21.96 26.52
N THR A 235 -16.64 20.66 26.47
CA THR A 235 -15.70 19.56 26.21
C THR A 235 -15.70 19.14 24.74
N ALA A 236 -14.57 18.61 24.27
CA ALA A 236 -14.49 17.95 22.97
C ALA A 236 -14.56 16.43 23.09
N GLU A 237 -15.04 15.80 22.03
CA GLU A 237 -15.11 14.35 21.88
C GLU A 237 -14.10 13.86 20.85
N VAL A 238 -13.69 12.60 21.03
CA VAL A 238 -12.80 11.90 20.10
C VAL A 238 -13.64 10.96 19.25
N VAL A 239 -13.75 11.27 17.96
CA VAL A 239 -14.32 10.40 16.92
C VAL A 239 -13.24 9.45 16.42
N VAL A 240 -13.54 8.16 16.36
CA VAL A 240 -12.60 7.09 16.00
C VAL A 240 -13.17 6.27 14.87
N GLY A 241 -12.38 6.09 13.81
CA GLY A 241 -12.64 5.15 12.73
C GLY A 241 -11.76 3.90 12.85
N THR A 242 -12.37 2.72 12.77
CA THR A 242 -11.68 1.43 12.95
C THR A 242 -11.55 0.64 11.66
N GLY A 243 -10.61 -0.31 11.66
CA GLY A 243 -10.36 -1.27 10.59
C GLY A 243 -11.43 -2.36 10.43
N PRO A 244 -11.21 -3.34 9.55
CA PRO A 244 -12.18 -4.32 9.05
C PRO A 244 -12.49 -5.43 10.04
N ASP A 245 -11.64 -5.64 11.05
CA ASP A 245 -11.90 -6.63 12.10
C ASP A 245 -13.10 -6.22 12.97
N THR A 246 -13.28 -4.91 13.15
CA THR A 246 -14.42 -4.34 13.88
C THR A 246 -14.81 -3.01 13.22
N PRO A 247 -15.42 -3.04 12.02
CA PRO A 247 -15.66 -1.84 11.23
C PRO A 247 -16.73 -0.96 11.87
N GLY A 248 -16.36 0.27 12.24
CA GLY A 248 -17.28 1.19 12.87
C GLY A 248 -16.73 2.59 13.09
N ILE A 249 -17.63 3.43 13.58
CA ILE A 249 -17.39 4.81 14.00
C ILE A 249 -17.74 4.88 15.49
N TYR A 250 -16.85 5.41 16.30
CA TYR A 250 -17.03 5.53 17.75
C TYR A 250 -16.86 6.98 18.15
N ALA A 251 -17.67 7.45 19.10
CA ALA A 251 -17.37 8.68 19.83
C ALA A 251 -17.00 8.33 21.26
N LEU A 252 -15.88 8.89 21.71
CA LEU A 252 -15.40 8.82 23.09
C LEU A 252 -15.52 10.21 23.70
N SER A 253 -15.97 10.28 24.96
CA SER A 253 -15.90 11.52 25.74
C SER A 253 -14.45 11.93 26.00
N SER A 254 -14.24 13.15 26.50
CA SER A 254 -12.92 13.62 26.94
C SER A 254 -12.26 12.72 28.00
N ALA A 255 -13.05 12.00 28.79
CA ALA A 255 -12.57 11.01 29.77
C ALA A 255 -12.32 9.61 29.18
N GLY A 256 -12.50 9.43 27.88
CA GLY A 256 -12.37 8.16 27.18
C GLY A 256 -13.56 7.22 27.35
N GLU A 257 -14.70 7.68 27.89
CA GLU A 257 -15.89 6.84 27.98
C GLU A 257 -16.58 6.75 26.63
N ARG A 258 -16.97 5.54 26.21
CA ARG A 258 -17.70 5.37 24.95
C ARG A 258 -19.07 6.02 25.06
N TRP A 259 -19.28 7.06 24.26
CA TRP A 259 -20.53 7.79 24.21
C TRP A 259 -21.55 7.09 23.31
N TRP A 260 -21.14 6.79 22.08
CA TRP A 260 -21.94 6.03 21.11
C TRP A 260 -21.04 5.29 20.11
N GLU A 261 -21.64 4.33 19.41
CA GLU A 261 -21.00 3.59 18.33
C GLU A 261 -21.97 3.40 17.16
N TYR A 262 -21.43 3.39 15.95
CA TYR A 262 -22.15 3.12 14.72
C TYR A 262 -21.37 2.08 13.91
N ALA A 263 -21.91 0.88 13.77
CA ALA A 263 -21.31 -0.19 12.98
C ALA A 263 -21.44 0.10 11.48
N THR A 264 -20.33 -0.02 10.75
CA THR A 264 -20.27 0.19 9.30
C THR A 264 -20.12 -1.14 8.56
N GLU A 265 -20.34 -1.14 7.24
CA GLU A 265 -20.15 -2.35 6.43
C GLU A 265 -18.67 -2.70 6.25
N ARG A 266 -17.80 -1.67 6.22
CA ARG A 266 -16.35 -1.78 6.10
C ARG A 266 -15.64 -0.74 6.96
N GLY A 267 -14.32 -0.92 7.13
CA GLY A 267 -13.49 -0.03 7.95
C GLY A 267 -13.55 1.42 7.51
N VAL A 268 -13.37 2.33 8.45
CA VAL A 268 -13.49 3.78 8.29
C VAL A 268 -12.10 4.39 8.24
N TRP A 269 -11.79 5.08 7.15
CA TRP A 269 -10.45 5.57 6.80
C TRP A 269 -10.28 7.08 6.89
N ALA A 270 -11.39 7.81 6.94
CA ALA A 270 -11.40 9.24 7.14
C ALA A 270 -12.58 9.63 8.03
N ALA A 271 -12.36 10.57 8.95
CA ALA A 271 -13.40 11.17 9.76
C ALA A 271 -13.15 12.69 9.83
N THR A 272 -14.22 13.46 9.77
CA THR A 272 -14.21 14.91 10.00
C THR A 272 -15.58 15.35 10.50
N SER A 273 -15.72 16.60 10.93
CA SER A 273 -16.99 17.14 11.38
C SER A 273 -17.17 18.61 11.00
N ALA A 274 -18.42 19.01 10.78
CA ALA A 274 -18.83 20.39 10.54
C ALA A 274 -20.29 20.59 10.95
N ASP A 275 -20.67 21.81 11.33
CA ASP A 275 -22.08 22.21 11.53
C ASP A 275 -22.74 22.43 10.17
N LEU A 276 -23.11 21.31 9.51
CA LEU A 276 -23.55 21.29 8.12
C LEU A 276 -24.96 21.86 7.96
N ASP A 277 -25.81 21.70 8.97
CA ASP A 277 -27.19 22.19 8.94
C ASP A 277 -27.43 23.51 9.71
N ARG A 278 -26.38 24.05 10.34
CA ARG A 278 -26.36 25.34 11.07
C ARG A 278 -27.27 25.37 12.29
N ASP A 279 -27.47 24.23 12.94
CA ASP A 279 -28.20 24.16 14.19
C ASP A 279 -27.32 24.41 15.42
N GLY A 280 -26.00 24.57 15.20
CA GLY A 280 -24.98 24.81 16.22
C GLY A 280 -24.31 23.54 16.72
N TRP A 281 -24.69 22.37 16.21
CA TRP A 281 -24.09 21.08 16.52
C TRP A 281 -23.35 20.52 15.31
N GLN A 282 -22.34 19.69 15.56
CA GLN A 282 -21.52 19.16 14.48
C GLN A 282 -22.12 17.86 13.94
N GLU A 283 -22.25 17.76 12.62
CA GLU A 283 -22.39 16.48 11.92
C GLU A 283 -21.02 15.83 11.75
N ILE A 284 -20.99 14.51 11.83
CA ILE A 284 -19.79 13.71 11.56
C ILE A 284 -19.88 13.14 10.15
N LEU A 285 -18.84 13.35 9.36
CA LEU A 285 -18.65 12.70 8.07
C LEU A 285 -17.57 11.63 8.21
N ALA A 286 -17.89 10.40 7.80
CA ALA A 286 -16.98 9.28 7.90
C ALA A 286 -16.89 8.53 6.57
N GLY A 287 -15.70 8.46 6.01
CA GLY A 287 -15.40 7.79 4.75
C GLY A 287 -14.96 6.34 4.99
N ALA A 288 -15.63 5.40 4.34
CA ALA A 288 -15.37 3.98 4.49
C ALA A 288 -14.69 3.35 3.27
N ASP A 289 -14.17 2.16 3.50
CA ASP A 289 -13.41 1.34 2.56
C ASP A 289 -14.20 0.88 1.33
N ASP A 290 -15.52 0.72 1.43
CA ASP A 290 -16.40 0.42 0.29
C ASP A 290 -16.79 1.66 -0.54
N GLY A 291 -16.27 2.83 -0.17
CA GLY A 291 -16.62 4.11 -0.77
C GLY A 291 -17.85 4.79 -0.19
N THR A 292 -18.46 4.24 0.87
CA THR A 292 -19.55 4.92 1.55
C THR A 292 -19.02 6.10 2.37
N ILE A 293 -19.61 7.27 2.20
CA ILE A 293 -19.49 8.41 3.12
C ILE A 293 -20.74 8.40 3.99
N TYR A 294 -20.59 8.14 5.27
CA TYR A 294 -21.64 8.22 6.28
C TYR A 294 -21.74 9.64 6.81
N ILE A 295 -22.96 10.15 6.97
CA ILE A 295 -23.25 11.42 7.62
C ILE A 295 -24.07 11.10 8.87
N LEU A 296 -23.51 11.39 10.04
CA LEU A 296 -24.12 11.14 11.35
C LEU A 296 -24.39 12.47 12.05
N ASP A 297 -25.45 12.55 12.85
CA ASP A 297 -25.58 13.64 13.82
C ASP A 297 -24.64 13.42 15.01
N SER A 298 -24.53 14.43 15.88
CA SER A 298 -23.66 14.45 17.06
C SER A 298 -23.90 13.30 18.04
N PHE A 299 -25.03 12.61 17.93
CA PHE A 299 -25.40 11.44 18.75
C PHE A 299 -25.23 10.10 18.01
N GLY A 300 -24.51 10.09 16.88
CA GLY A 300 -24.21 8.89 16.11
C GLY A 300 -25.39 8.34 15.33
N ARG A 301 -26.43 9.14 15.06
CA ARG A 301 -27.59 8.69 14.26
C ARG A 301 -27.36 9.02 12.79
N LEU A 302 -27.53 8.02 11.94
CA LEU A 302 -27.40 8.18 10.50
C LEU A 302 -28.41 9.19 9.94
N ARG A 303 -27.90 10.25 9.32
CA ARG A 303 -28.66 11.28 8.60
C ARG A 303 -28.72 10.99 7.09
N GLY A 304 -27.63 10.43 6.56
CA GLY A 304 -27.55 10.09 5.14
C GLY A 304 -26.28 9.31 4.79
N ILE A 305 -26.23 8.83 3.55
CA ILE A 305 -25.03 8.26 2.95
C ILE A 305 -24.82 8.80 1.55
N TYR A 306 -23.57 8.91 1.15
CA TYR A 306 -23.14 9.05 -0.25
C TYR A 306 -22.28 7.84 -0.62
N ARG A 307 -22.33 7.38 -1.88
CA ARG A 307 -21.49 6.26 -2.35
C ARG A 307 -20.56 6.76 -3.45
N ALA A 308 -19.28 6.88 -3.09
CA ALA A 308 -18.18 7.06 -4.03
C ALA A 308 -17.80 5.72 -4.69
N ALA A 309 -16.92 5.76 -5.69
CA ALA A 309 -16.59 4.58 -6.49
C ALA A 309 -15.72 3.56 -5.75
N ARG A 310 -14.85 4.03 -4.84
CA ARG A 310 -13.85 3.24 -4.11
C ARG A 310 -13.68 3.76 -2.68
N ARG A 311 -12.79 3.17 -1.88
CA ARG A 311 -12.43 3.66 -0.54
C ARG A 311 -12.30 5.18 -0.48
N VAL A 312 -12.91 5.79 0.53
CA VAL A 312 -12.76 7.21 0.85
C VAL A 312 -11.61 7.38 1.84
N HIS A 313 -10.51 8.01 1.40
CA HIS A 313 -9.30 8.14 2.21
C HIS A 313 -9.09 9.55 2.80
N GLY A 314 -9.95 10.51 2.47
CA GLY A 314 -9.83 11.88 2.97
C GLY A 314 -11.12 12.63 2.73
N LEU A 315 -11.47 13.46 3.72
CA LEU A 315 -12.64 14.31 3.73
C LEU A 315 -12.21 15.68 4.24
N ILE A 316 -12.57 16.72 3.49
CA ILE A 316 -12.38 18.12 3.87
C ILE A 316 -13.74 18.78 3.80
N VAL A 317 -14.09 19.56 4.81
CA VAL A 317 -15.30 20.37 4.81
C VAL A 317 -14.90 21.84 4.81
N THR A 318 -15.33 22.57 3.80
CA THR A 318 -15.08 24.01 3.66
C THR A 318 -16.00 24.61 2.60
N ASP A 319 -16.31 25.89 2.73
CA ASP A 319 -16.81 26.71 1.64
C ASP A 319 -15.78 26.77 0.49
N MET A 320 -16.08 26.11 -0.64
CA MET A 320 -15.19 26.03 -1.80
C MET A 320 -15.47 27.14 -2.82
N ASP A 321 -16.72 27.57 -2.96
CA ASP A 321 -17.13 28.54 -3.98
C ASP A 321 -17.35 29.96 -3.45
N GLY A 322 -17.19 30.17 -2.15
CA GLY A 322 -17.32 31.47 -1.48
C GLY A 322 -18.77 31.91 -1.28
N ASP A 323 -19.75 31.01 -1.41
CA ASP A 323 -21.16 31.32 -1.21
C ASP A 323 -21.57 31.40 0.28
N GLY A 324 -20.63 31.05 1.16
CA GLY A 324 -20.78 31.02 2.60
C GLY A 324 -21.35 29.71 3.13
N GLN A 325 -21.56 28.68 2.31
CA GLN A 325 -21.99 27.32 2.69
C GLN A 325 -20.83 26.33 2.55
N ASP A 326 -20.73 25.40 3.49
CA ASP A 326 -19.68 24.40 3.43
C ASP A 326 -19.97 23.34 2.36
N ASP A 327 -18.95 22.98 1.59
CA ASP A 327 -18.93 21.82 0.71
C ASP A 327 -18.10 20.70 1.32
N VAL A 328 -18.34 19.47 0.85
CA VAL A 328 -17.53 18.31 1.20
C VAL A 328 -16.65 17.94 0.02
N VAL A 329 -15.33 18.01 0.20
CA VAL A 329 -14.36 17.49 -0.75
C VAL A 329 -13.91 16.11 -0.28
N ALA A 330 -14.11 15.10 -1.11
CA ALA A 330 -13.74 13.71 -0.80
C ALA A 330 -12.78 13.15 -1.84
N ARG A 331 -11.72 12.47 -1.39
CA ARG A 331 -10.88 11.65 -2.27
C ARG A 331 -11.27 10.18 -2.18
N SER A 332 -11.50 9.55 -3.32
CA SER A 332 -11.86 8.14 -3.38
C SER A 332 -11.25 7.45 -4.60
N GLY A 333 -10.30 6.54 -4.34
CA GLY A 333 -9.54 5.84 -5.38
C GLY A 333 -8.85 6.81 -6.35
N ASN A 334 -9.33 6.86 -7.60
CA ASN A 334 -8.78 7.75 -8.63
C ASN A 334 -9.52 9.09 -8.74
N ASP A 335 -10.60 9.24 -8.00
CA ASP A 335 -11.58 10.30 -8.18
C ASP A 335 -11.53 11.30 -7.02
N VAL A 336 -11.81 12.57 -7.34
CA VAL A 336 -12.07 13.64 -6.38
C VAL A 336 -13.53 14.05 -6.54
N TYR A 337 -14.25 14.12 -5.43
CA TYR A 337 -15.65 14.49 -5.37
C TYR A 337 -15.78 15.83 -4.67
N LEU A 338 -16.59 16.72 -5.23
CA LEU A 338 -17.09 17.92 -4.56
C LEU A 338 -18.60 17.75 -4.37
N LEU A 339 -19.05 17.74 -3.11
CA LEU A 339 -20.44 17.52 -2.73
C LEU A 339 -20.96 18.77 -2.02
N SER A 340 -21.87 19.49 -2.66
CA SER A 340 -22.53 20.63 -2.03
C SER A 340 -23.50 20.19 -0.94
N VAL A 341 -23.43 20.88 0.20
CA VAL A 341 -24.32 20.65 1.33
C VAL A 341 -25.49 21.61 1.22
N LEU A 342 -26.72 21.06 1.12
CA LEU A 342 -27.95 21.86 1.04
C LEU A 342 -28.74 21.73 2.35
N PRO A 343 -28.80 22.80 3.18
CA PRO A 343 -29.54 22.76 4.44
C PRO A 343 -31.04 22.47 4.20
N GLY A 344 -31.57 21.43 4.85
CA GLY A 344 -33.01 21.17 4.90
C GLY A 344 -33.61 20.27 3.82
N GLN A 345 -32.82 19.58 2.99
CA GLN A 345 -33.33 18.44 2.21
C GLN A 345 -32.91 17.11 2.84
N ALA A 346 -33.91 16.32 3.27
CA ALA A 346 -33.69 14.92 3.61
C ALA A 346 -33.18 14.18 2.37
N ILE A 347 -31.94 13.70 2.43
CA ILE A 347 -31.35 12.87 1.37
C ILE A 347 -32.08 11.51 1.42
N SER A 348 -32.90 11.23 0.41
CA SER A 348 -33.68 9.99 0.37
C SER A 348 -32.78 8.79 0.08
N SER A 349 -32.82 7.79 0.95
CA SER A 349 -32.18 6.49 0.76
C SER A 349 -32.87 5.69 -0.35
N GLN A 350 -32.12 5.27 -1.37
CA GLN A 350 -32.39 3.98 -2.03
C GLN A 350 -31.34 2.98 -1.58
N ALA A 351 -31.79 1.98 -0.83
CA ALA A 351 -30.99 0.80 -0.51
C ALA A 351 -30.83 -0.05 -1.78
N ALA A 352 -29.59 -0.19 -2.26
CA ALA A 352 -29.23 -1.23 -3.20
C ALA A 352 -28.92 -2.54 -2.44
N GLY A 353 -29.28 -3.66 -3.06
CA GLY A 353 -29.45 -4.96 -2.42
C GLY A 353 -28.20 -5.54 -1.77
N LYS A 354 -28.47 -6.32 -0.72
CA LYS A 354 -27.53 -7.21 -0.05
C LYS A 354 -26.99 -8.24 -1.04
N SER A 355 -25.66 -8.32 -1.20
CA SER A 355 -25.01 -9.56 -1.59
C SER A 355 -24.90 -10.45 -0.34
N GLU A 356 -25.36 -11.69 -0.44
CA GLU A 356 -25.18 -12.67 0.62
C GLU A 356 -23.72 -13.13 0.67
N PRO A 357 -23.14 -13.37 1.86
CA PRO A 357 -21.87 -14.07 1.96
C PRO A 357 -22.07 -15.51 1.48
N ALA A 358 -21.37 -15.90 0.42
CA ALA A 358 -21.27 -17.28 0.01
C ALA A 358 -20.53 -18.08 1.11
N THR A 359 -21.25 -18.92 1.83
CA THR A 359 -20.62 -19.97 2.64
C THR A 359 -20.13 -21.08 1.73
N LEU A 360 -18.81 -21.31 1.72
CA LEU A 360 -18.15 -22.43 1.04
C LEU A 360 -18.79 -23.76 1.46
N GLN A 361 -19.55 -24.37 0.55
CA GLN A 361 -19.86 -25.79 0.60
C GLN A 361 -18.97 -26.53 -0.40
N SER A 362 -18.24 -27.51 0.14
CA SER A 362 -17.55 -28.60 -0.55
C SER A 362 -16.51 -28.19 -1.61
N TRP A 363 -15.29 -27.92 -1.16
CA TRP A 363 -14.10 -28.18 -1.96
C TRP A 363 -13.90 -29.71 -2.05
N THR A 364 -13.69 -30.24 -3.25
CA THR A 364 -13.46 -31.69 -3.50
C THR A 364 -12.05 -32.00 -4.02
N GLY A 365 -11.13 -31.03 -3.95
CA GLY A 365 -9.72 -31.24 -4.29
C GLY A 365 -8.99 -32.17 -3.31
N MET A 366 -7.81 -32.63 -3.71
CA MET A 366 -6.99 -33.53 -2.89
C MET A 366 -6.54 -32.80 -1.61
N LEU A 367 -6.92 -33.30 -0.43
CA LEU A 367 -6.52 -32.75 0.86
C LEU A 367 -4.98 -32.55 0.94
N PRO A 368 -4.49 -31.45 1.54
CA PRO A 368 -3.07 -31.32 1.87
C PRO A 368 -2.65 -32.49 2.77
N GLY A 369 -1.52 -33.13 2.44
CA GLY A 369 -1.03 -34.30 3.16
C GLY A 369 -1.68 -35.64 2.80
N SER A 370 -2.48 -35.75 1.73
CA SER A 370 -3.05 -37.03 1.27
C SER A 370 -2.16 -37.78 0.28
N ALA A 371 -0.83 -37.59 0.29
CA ALA A 371 0.08 -38.49 -0.38
C ALA A 371 -0.16 -39.89 0.22
N GLY A 372 -0.87 -40.73 -0.53
CA GLY A 372 -1.14 -42.10 -0.12
C GLY A 372 0.19 -42.79 0.16
N ASP A 373 0.25 -43.52 1.26
CA ASP A 373 1.37 -44.41 1.63
C ASP A 373 1.78 -45.24 0.41
N GLY A 374 2.79 -44.81 -0.35
CA GLY A 374 3.10 -45.41 -1.64
C GLY A 374 4.30 -44.83 -2.40
N GLU A 375 4.42 -43.50 -2.53
CA GLU A 375 5.52 -42.84 -3.26
C GLU A 375 5.92 -41.51 -2.59
N ASP A 376 7.24 -41.30 -2.35
CA ASP A 376 7.81 -40.10 -1.71
C ASP A 376 7.74 -38.85 -2.64
N LEU A 377 6.56 -38.45 -3.13
CA LEU A 377 6.41 -37.30 -4.03
C LEU A 377 6.70 -35.97 -3.30
N VAL A 378 7.40 -35.05 -3.97
CA VAL A 378 7.60 -33.66 -3.50
C VAL A 378 6.44 -32.80 -3.97
N GLU A 379 5.75 -32.16 -3.03
CA GLU A 379 4.66 -31.24 -3.31
C GLU A 379 5.20 -29.81 -3.44
N LEU A 380 5.12 -29.26 -4.66
CA LEU A 380 5.47 -27.89 -4.97
C LEU A 380 4.19 -27.07 -5.19
N VAL A 381 4.10 -25.92 -4.53
CA VAL A 381 3.07 -24.92 -4.75
C VAL A 381 3.71 -23.66 -5.32
N ALA A 382 3.18 -23.15 -6.43
CA ALA A 382 3.58 -21.89 -7.02
C ALA A 382 2.38 -20.97 -7.19
N VAL A 383 2.56 -19.68 -6.90
CA VAL A 383 1.53 -18.66 -7.06
C VAL A 383 1.90 -17.65 -8.13
N GLY A 384 0.93 -16.83 -8.54
CA GLY A 384 1.11 -15.73 -9.47
C GLY A 384 1.93 -14.53 -8.94
N ASP A 385 1.76 -13.39 -9.58
CA ASP A 385 2.49 -12.16 -9.27
C ASP A 385 2.12 -11.59 -7.89
N ILE A 386 3.14 -11.21 -7.11
CA ILE A 386 3.04 -10.62 -5.77
C ILE A 386 3.67 -9.23 -5.80
N MET A 387 2.84 -8.20 -5.63
CA MET A 387 3.24 -6.79 -5.54
C MET A 387 2.78 -6.23 -4.19
N LEU A 388 3.73 -5.91 -3.31
CA LEU A 388 3.48 -5.52 -1.91
C LEU A 388 3.45 -4.00 -1.68
N SER A 389 3.30 -3.22 -2.75
CA SER A 389 3.29 -1.75 -2.74
C SER A 389 1.84 -1.22 -2.81
N ARG A 390 1.67 0.12 -2.71
CA ARG A 390 0.38 0.80 -2.92
C ARG A 390 -0.70 0.35 -1.93
N THR A 391 -1.88 -0.02 -2.42
CA THR A 391 -3.02 -0.44 -1.60
C THR A 391 -2.68 -1.65 -0.74
N ILE A 392 -1.76 -2.52 -1.21
CA ILE A 392 -1.34 -3.72 -0.47
C ILE A 392 -0.54 -3.30 0.77
N GLU A 393 0.42 -2.39 0.61
CA GLU A 393 1.22 -1.85 1.71
C GLU A 393 0.35 -1.19 2.78
N GLU A 394 -0.61 -0.33 2.38
CA GLU A 394 -1.55 0.27 3.34
C GLU A 394 -2.34 -0.78 4.12
N ARG A 395 -2.78 -1.86 3.45
CA ARG A 395 -3.54 -2.94 4.09
C ARG A 395 -2.66 -3.74 5.05
N MET A 396 -1.40 -3.96 4.67
CA MET A 396 -0.42 -4.62 5.53
C MET A 396 -0.08 -3.77 6.77
N ASP A 397 -0.02 -2.44 6.62
CA ASP A 397 0.22 -1.52 7.73
C ASP A 397 -0.92 -1.49 8.76
N VAL A 398 -2.16 -1.59 8.29
CA VAL A 398 -3.34 -1.51 9.17
C VAL A 398 -3.73 -2.88 9.71
N TYR A 399 -3.65 -3.94 8.90
CA TYR A 399 -4.19 -5.27 9.24
C TYR A 399 -3.11 -6.30 9.54
N GLY A 400 -1.84 -5.92 9.45
CA GLY A 400 -0.70 -6.80 9.61
C GLY A 400 -0.16 -7.33 8.29
N SER A 401 1.16 -7.57 8.24
CA SER A 401 1.88 -8.03 7.05
C SER A 401 1.36 -9.36 6.47
N ASP A 402 0.69 -10.20 7.26
CA ASP A 402 0.11 -11.47 6.80
C ASP A 402 -1.27 -11.32 6.14
N TYR A 403 -1.90 -10.14 6.22
CA TYR A 403 -3.26 -9.92 5.72
C TYR A 403 -3.49 -10.38 4.27
N PRO A 404 -2.60 -10.07 3.28
CA PRO A 404 -2.79 -10.52 1.91
C PRO A 404 -2.86 -12.06 1.79
N PHE A 405 -2.24 -12.80 2.69
CA PHE A 405 -2.10 -14.25 2.61
C PHE A 405 -3.03 -15.02 3.57
N SER A 406 -3.83 -14.32 4.37
CA SER A 406 -4.69 -14.90 5.41
C SER A 406 -5.61 -16.04 4.92
N SER A 407 -6.09 -15.97 3.67
CA SER A 407 -6.99 -16.97 3.10
C SER A 407 -6.27 -18.17 2.45
N THR A 408 -4.99 -18.04 2.09
CA THR A 408 -4.25 -19.00 1.26
C THR A 408 -3.01 -19.56 1.94
N GLY A 409 -2.53 -18.92 3.02
CA GLY A 409 -1.30 -19.26 3.71
C GLY A 409 -1.25 -20.69 4.25
N ASP A 410 -2.39 -21.29 4.63
CA ASP A 410 -2.43 -22.69 5.06
C ASP A 410 -2.07 -23.67 3.93
N LEU A 411 -2.50 -23.39 2.70
CA LEU A 411 -2.14 -24.20 1.53
C LEU A 411 -0.66 -24.02 1.20
N ILE A 412 -0.17 -22.79 1.24
CA ILE A 412 1.23 -22.45 0.92
C ILE A 412 2.17 -23.11 1.93
N ARG A 413 1.94 -22.91 3.25
CA ARG A 413 2.70 -23.56 4.34
C ARG A 413 2.63 -25.08 4.34
N GLY A 414 1.61 -25.67 3.71
CA GLY A 414 1.41 -27.11 3.65
C GLY A 414 2.28 -27.83 2.61
N ALA A 415 2.85 -27.10 1.65
CA ALA A 415 3.69 -27.66 0.60
C ALA A 415 5.10 -27.99 1.10
N ASP A 416 5.83 -28.86 0.39
CA ASP A 416 7.25 -29.09 0.65
C ASP A 416 8.12 -27.95 0.09
N ILE A 417 7.63 -27.26 -0.95
CA ILE A 417 8.27 -26.10 -1.59
C ILE A 417 7.19 -25.12 -2.03
N ALA A 418 7.28 -23.86 -1.57
CA ALA A 418 6.41 -22.78 -1.97
C ALA A 418 7.17 -21.68 -2.74
N VAL A 419 6.65 -21.31 -3.92
CA VAL A 419 7.28 -20.37 -4.85
C VAL A 419 6.33 -19.21 -5.20
N GLY A 420 6.82 -17.97 -5.20
CA GLY A 420 6.09 -16.80 -5.69
C GLY A 420 6.93 -15.91 -6.62
N ASN A 421 6.29 -15.03 -7.39
CA ASN A 421 7.00 -13.98 -8.13
C ASN A 421 6.89 -12.65 -7.37
N LEU A 422 8.00 -12.16 -6.82
CA LEU A 422 8.03 -10.88 -6.10
C LEU A 422 8.29 -9.75 -7.10
N GLU A 423 7.24 -9.06 -7.50
CA GLU A 423 7.23 -8.06 -8.57
C GLU A 423 7.32 -6.63 -8.03
N CYS A 424 8.14 -6.43 -6.99
CA CYS A 424 8.51 -5.12 -6.49
C CYS A 424 9.79 -5.22 -5.63
N PRO A 425 10.61 -4.16 -5.57
CA PRO A 425 11.71 -4.09 -4.61
C PRO A 425 11.17 -3.85 -3.20
N LEU A 426 11.90 -4.39 -2.23
CA LEU A 426 11.72 -4.18 -0.79
C LEU A 426 12.77 -3.16 -0.34
N THR A 427 12.44 -1.87 -0.34
CA THR A 427 13.45 -0.81 -0.17
C THR A 427 12.92 0.50 0.42
N THR A 428 13.75 1.14 1.26
CA THR A 428 13.62 2.52 1.75
C THR A 428 14.68 3.46 1.15
N VAL A 429 15.56 2.95 0.28
CA VAL A 429 16.61 3.72 -0.41
C VAL A 429 16.51 3.63 -1.94
N GLY A 430 17.41 4.34 -2.63
CA GLY A 430 17.53 4.34 -4.08
C GLY A 430 16.62 5.34 -4.79
N GLU A 431 16.99 5.65 -6.04
CA GLU A 431 16.29 6.62 -6.89
C GLU A 431 15.36 5.92 -7.89
N PRO A 432 14.14 6.43 -8.10
CA PRO A 432 13.21 5.83 -9.04
C PRO A 432 13.75 5.93 -10.48
N ILE A 433 13.68 4.84 -11.23
CA ILE A 433 14.02 4.85 -12.64
C ILE A 433 12.93 5.56 -13.47
N ALA A 434 13.31 6.05 -14.66
CA ALA A 434 12.40 6.71 -15.59
C ALA A 434 11.46 5.70 -16.28
N LYS A 435 10.48 5.19 -15.52
CA LYS A 435 9.49 4.21 -15.94
C LYS A 435 8.07 4.71 -15.62
N ARG A 436 7.08 4.25 -16.39
CA ARG A 436 5.68 4.65 -16.20
C ARG A 436 5.16 4.28 -14.81
N PHE A 437 5.44 3.07 -14.37
CA PHE A 437 5.06 2.56 -13.07
C PHE A 437 6.32 2.08 -12.35
N THR A 438 6.47 2.54 -11.12
CA THR A 438 7.54 2.15 -10.21
C THR A 438 6.87 1.67 -8.92
N PHE A 439 7.18 0.46 -8.49
CA PHE A 439 6.67 -0.15 -7.27
C PHE A 439 7.75 -0.08 -6.19
N ARG A 440 7.31 0.17 -4.96
CA ARG A 440 8.16 0.20 -3.78
C ARG A 440 7.39 -0.32 -2.60
N ALA A 441 7.83 -1.44 -2.05
CA ALA A 441 7.29 -1.97 -0.83
C ALA A 441 8.29 -1.73 0.31
N HIS A 442 7.78 -1.38 1.49
CA HIS A 442 8.61 -1.28 2.68
C HIS A 442 9.29 -2.62 3.02
N PRO A 443 10.58 -2.66 3.40
CA PRO A 443 11.30 -3.87 3.76
C PRO A 443 10.61 -4.78 4.80
N SER A 444 9.89 -4.20 5.76
CA SER A 444 9.18 -4.95 6.80
C SER A 444 8.11 -5.90 6.26
N HIS A 445 7.61 -5.67 5.04
CA HIS A 445 6.56 -6.50 4.44
C HIS A 445 7.06 -7.87 3.95
N VAL A 446 8.37 -8.11 3.96
CA VAL A 446 8.94 -9.46 3.79
C VAL A 446 8.36 -10.46 4.79
N GLU A 447 7.99 -9.99 5.98
CA GLU A 447 7.40 -10.82 7.03
C GLU A 447 6.10 -11.50 6.56
N GLY A 448 5.31 -10.83 5.72
CA GLY A 448 4.11 -11.41 5.12
C GLY A 448 4.42 -12.65 4.29
N LEU A 449 5.49 -12.59 3.48
CA LEU A 449 5.94 -13.72 2.65
C LEU A 449 6.42 -14.89 3.51
N VAL A 450 7.23 -14.60 4.52
CA VAL A 450 7.77 -15.61 5.44
C VAL A 450 6.66 -16.30 6.23
N ARG A 451 5.72 -15.54 6.80
CA ARG A 451 4.57 -16.08 7.56
C ARG A 451 3.60 -16.85 6.66
N ALA A 452 3.44 -16.44 5.41
CA ALA A 452 2.66 -17.17 4.42
C ALA A 452 3.29 -18.53 4.03
N GLY A 453 4.57 -18.75 4.34
CA GLY A 453 5.28 -19.99 4.09
C GLY A 453 5.96 -20.07 2.73
N PHE A 454 6.27 -18.93 2.10
CA PHE A 454 7.09 -18.97 0.89
C PHE A 454 8.52 -19.37 1.20
N ASP A 455 9.08 -20.29 0.40
CA ASP A 455 10.47 -20.71 0.48
C ASP A 455 11.35 -19.97 -0.54
N ILE A 456 10.80 -19.70 -1.73
CA ILE A 456 11.52 -19.16 -2.88
C ILE A 456 10.72 -18.01 -3.52
N VAL A 457 11.38 -16.90 -3.82
CA VAL A 457 10.83 -15.84 -4.67
C VAL A 457 11.61 -15.69 -5.97
N ASN A 458 10.90 -15.59 -7.10
CA ASN A 458 11.48 -15.11 -8.35
C ASN A 458 11.68 -13.60 -8.29
N LEU A 459 12.88 -13.15 -8.68
CA LEU A 459 13.23 -11.74 -8.86
C LEU A 459 13.55 -11.37 -10.32
N ALA A 460 13.65 -12.34 -11.23
CA ALA A 460 13.79 -12.05 -12.65
C ALA A 460 12.47 -11.53 -13.23
N ASN A 461 12.23 -10.23 -13.05
CA ASN A 461 11.09 -9.50 -13.59
C ASN A 461 11.49 -8.05 -13.89
N ASN A 462 10.56 -7.28 -14.47
CA ASN A 462 10.81 -5.90 -14.88
C ASN A 462 10.75 -4.88 -13.75
N HIS A 463 10.38 -5.27 -12.53
CA HIS A 463 10.13 -4.35 -11.41
C HIS A 463 11.20 -4.37 -10.32
N LEU A 464 12.08 -5.38 -10.26
CA LEU A 464 13.13 -5.47 -9.22
C LEU A 464 14.03 -4.22 -9.14
N LEU A 465 14.29 -3.55 -10.28
CA LEU A 465 15.18 -2.39 -10.36
C LEU A 465 14.45 -1.04 -10.39
N ASP A 466 13.18 -1.00 -10.01
CA ASP A 466 12.38 0.23 -10.05
C ASP A 466 13.01 1.40 -9.26
N PHE A 467 13.83 1.09 -8.24
CA PHE A 467 14.57 2.05 -7.40
C PHE A 467 16.10 1.93 -7.56
N GLY A 468 16.54 1.45 -8.73
CA GLY A 468 17.94 1.34 -9.08
C GLY A 468 18.72 0.34 -8.23
N GLY A 469 20.04 0.49 -8.22
CA GLY A 469 20.94 -0.49 -7.60
C GLY A 469 20.95 -0.50 -6.10
N GLU A 470 20.71 0.63 -5.45
CA GLU A 470 20.61 0.67 -3.99
C GLU A 470 19.37 -0.09 -3.52
N GLY A 471 18.21 0.12 -4.17
CA GLY A 471 17.01 -0.64 -3.85
C GLY A 471 17.13 -2.13 -4.14
N PHE A 472 17.86 -2.52 -5.19
CA PHE A 472 18.23 -3.91 -5.43
C PHE A 472 19.06 -4.50 -4.28
N VAL A 473 20.12 -3.81 -3.87
CA VAL A 473 21.02 -4.26 -2.79
C VAL A 473 20.24 -4.45 -1.49
N GLU A 474 19.39 -3.50 -1.12
CA GLU A 474 18.55 -3.60 0.08
C GLU A 474 17.58 -4.78 -0.04
N THR A 475 16.89 -4.94 -1.18
CA THR A 475 15.98 -6.06 -1.42
C THR A 475 16.66 -7.41 -1.21
N ILE A 476 17.86 -7.60 -1.78
CA ILE A 476 18.64 -8.84 -1.61
C ILE A 476 19.02 -9.06 -0.14
N GLY A 477 19.44 -8.01 0.57
CA GLY A 477 19.76 -8.07 1.99
C GLY A 477 18.55 -8.49 2.84
N VAL A 478 17.39 -7.87 2.60
CA VAL A 478 16.13 -8.17 3.29
C VAL A 478 15.72 -9.63 3.13
N LEU A 479 15.82 -10.19 1.92
CA LEU A 479 15.50 -11.59 1.66
C LEU A 479 16.47 -12.53 2.38
N GLN A 480 17.78 -12.23 2.34
CA GLN A 480 18.81 -13.03 3.01
C GLN A 480 18.65 -13.02 4.53
N ASP A 481 18.43 -11.85 5.14
CA ASP A 481 18.26 -11.70 6.59
C ASP A 481 17.02 -12.45 7.11
N ASN A 482 16.03 -12.67 6.25
CA ASN A 482 14.79 -13.39 6.56
C ASN A 482 14.78 -14.86 6.11
N ASN A 483 15.91 -15.38 5.62
CA ASN A 483 16.05 -16.75 5.09
C ASN A 483 15.06 -17.09 3.96
N LEU A 484 14.64 -16.09 3.18
CA LEU A 484 13.79 -16.28 2.01
C LEU A 484 14.70 -16.44 0.79
N ALA A 485 14.70 -17.63 0.18
CA ALA A 485 15.56 -17.89 -0.98
C ALA A 485 15.04 -17.12 -2.20
N TYR A 486 15.94 -16.78 -3.12
CA TYR A 486 15.58 -16.10 -4.35
C TYR A 486 16.34 -16.66 -5.55
N VAL A 487 15.80 -16.41 -6.75
CA VAL A 487 16.38 -16.86 -8.03
C VAL A 487 16.15 -15.81 -9.12
N GLY A 488 17.03 -15.80 -10.13
CA GLY A 488 16.89 -14.96 -11.32
C GLY A 488 17.51 -13.56 -11.21
N ALA A 489 18.21 -13.25 -10.11
CA ALA A 489 18.91 -11.99 -9.94
C ALA A 489 20.22 -12.15 -9.14
N GLY A 490 21.19 -11.27 -9.36
CA GLY A 490 22.52 -11.36 -8.74
C GLY A 490 23.40 -10.14 -9.02
N PHE A 491 24.59 -10.07 -8.41
CA PHE A 491 25.49 -8.90 -8.54
C PHE A 491 26.36 -8.92 -9.82
N SER A 492 26.10 -9.88 -10.71
CA SER A 492 26.75 -10.04 -12.02
C SER A 492 25.91 -10.97 -12.89
N ASP A 493 26.12 -10.95 -14.20
CA ASP A 493 25.34 -11.81 -15.13
C ASP A 493 25.45 -13.29 -14.74
N ALA A 494 26.64 -13.74 -14.37
CA ALA A 494 26.87 -15.09 -13.88
C ALA A 494 26.16 -15.39 -12.54
N ASP A 495 26.05 -14.41 -11.64
CA ASP A 495 25.30 -14.56 -10.39
C ASP A 495 23.79 -14.57 -10.62
N ALA A 496 23.28 -13.76 -11.56
CA ALA A 496 21.87 -13.72 -11.91
C ALA A 496 21.40 -15.05 -12.51
N HIS A 497 22.25 -15.69 -13.32
CA HIS A 497 22.03 -17.01 -13.90
C HIS A 497 22.41 -18.17 -12.96
N ARG A 498 22.76 -17.89 -11.70
CA ARG A 498 23.17 -18.94 -10.75
C ARG A 498 21.97 -19.81 -10.36
N PRO A 499 22.04 -21.14 -10.53
CA PRO A 499 20.95 -22.03 -10.12
C PRO A 499 20.78 -22.02 -8.60
N LEU A 500 19.52 -21.96 -8.16
CA LEU A 500 19.15 -22.26 -6.78
C LEU A 500 18.95 -23.78 -6.65
N ILE A 501 19.69 -24.41 -5.74
CA ILE A 501 19.60 -25.85 -5.48
C ILE A 501 18.81 -26.05 -4.19
N TRP A 502 17.77 -26.88 -4.26
CA TRP A 502 16.90 -27.22 -3.14
C TRP A 502 16.87 -28.74 -2.93
N GLU A 503 16.86 -29.17 -1.68
CA GLU A 503 16.71 -30.59 -1.34
C GLU A 503 15.39 -30.82 -0.61
N ALA A 504 14.51 -31.65 -1.18
CA ALA A 504 13.23 -32.03 -0.59
C ALA A 504 12.98 -33.53 -0.78
N LYS A 505 12.61 -34.23 0.31
CA LYS A 505 12.35 -35.69 0.31
C LYS A 505 13.40 -36.51 -0.45
N GLY A 506 14.68 -36.18 -0.24
CA GLY A 506 15.81 -36.89 -0.84
C GLY A 506 16.07 -36.59 -2.32
N ARG A 507 15.38 -35.61 -2.91
CA ARG A 507 15.58 -35.15 -4.29
C ARG A 507 16.23 -33.78 -4.33
N ARG A 508 17.18 -33.62 -5.23
CA ARG A 508 17.85 -32.36 -5.54
C ARG A 508 17.13 -31.68 -6.71
N ILE A 509 16.43 -30.61 -6.43
CA ILE A 509 15.64 -29.82 -7.38
C ILE A 509 16.39 -28.52 -7.64
N VAL A 510 16.61 -28.18 -8.92
CA VAL A 510 17.23 -26.91 -9.31
C VAL A 510 16.20 -25.95 -9.86
N PHE A 511 16.25 -24.70 -9.42
CA PHE A 511 15.46 -23.60 -9.91
C PHE A 511 16.33 -22.63 -10.72
N LEU A 512 15.82 -22.24 -11.88
CA LEU A 512 16.35 -21.17 -12.72
C LEU A 512 15.21 -20.19 -13.02
N SER A 513 15.52 -18.91 -13.22
CA SER A 513 14.49 -17.95 -13.60
C SER A 513 14.96 -16.85 -14.53
N TYR A 514 14.05 -16.35 -15.36
CA TYR A 514 14.33 -15.42 -16.44
C TYR A 514 13.21 -14.40 -16.66
N ALA A 515 13.60 -13.16 -16.94
CA ALA A 515 12.73 -12.08 -17.40
C ALA A 515 12.74 -12.00 -18.94
N ALA A 516 11.68 -11.45 -19.55
CA ALA A 516 11.59 -11.31 -21.00
C ALA A 516 12.76 -10.54 -21.61
N SER A 517 13.27 -11.02 -22.76
CA SER A 517 14.47 -10.48 -23.43
C SER A 517 14.30 -9.02 -23.87
N ARG A 518 13.06 -8.61 -24.16
CA ARG A 518 12.71 -7.23 -24.57
C ARG A 518 13.07 -6.16 -23.52
N TRP A 519 13.23 -6.55 -22.25
CA TRP A 519 13.57 -5.62 -21.18
C TRP A 519 15.06 -5.48 -20.93
N LYS A 520 15.88 -6.35 -21.53
CA LYS A 520 17.34 -6.29 -21.39
C LYS A 520 17.86 -4.96 -21.91
N ASP A 521 18.56 -4.20 -21.05
CA ASP A 521 19.09 -2.86 -21.37
C ASP A 521 17.99 -1.88 -21.87
N SER A 522 16.82 -1.92 -21.22
CA SER A 522 15.67 -1.09 -21.55
C SER A 522 15.42 -0.02 -20.48
N ALA A 523 14.50 0.91 -20.74
CA ALA A 523 14.06 1.88 -19.73
C ALA A 523 13.37 1.22 -18.51
N GLU A 524 12.85 -0.01 -18.66
CA GLU A 524 12.25 -0.75 -17.55
C GLU A 524 13.29 -1.50 -16.71
N VAL A 525 14.39 -1.93 -17.32
CA VAL A 525 15.49 -2.60 -16.64
C VAL A 525 16.81 -2.07 -17.21
N PRO A 526 17.37 -0.99 -16.61
CA PRO A 526 18.46 -0.20 -17.20
C PRO A 526 19.85 -0.83 -17.07
N THR A 527 19.96 -2.01 -16.43
CA THR A 527 21.19 -2.80 -16.37
C THR A 527 20.86 -4.24 -16.72
N ASP A 528 21.73 -4.87 -17.51
CA ASP A 528 21.54 -6.24 -17.96
C ASP A 528 22.29 -7.29 -17.14
N GLU A 529 23.18 -6.86 -16.24
CA GLU A 529 24.04 -7.77 -15.48
C GLU A 529 23.36 -8.32 -14.23
N TRP A 530 22.28 -7.72 -13.73
CA TRP A 530 21.71 -8.12 -12.43
C TRP A 530 20.45 -8.97 -12.50
N ILE A 531 19.89 -9.11 -13.70
CA ILE A 531 18.68 -9.89 -13.97
C ILE A 531 19.01 -10.95 -15.02
N ALA A 532 18.57 -12.18 -14.80
CA ALA A 532 18.68 -13.21 -15.82
C ALA A 532 17.60 -13.00 -16.89
N PHE A 533 18.00 -12.95 -18.16
CA PHE A 533 17.08 -12.70 -19.28
C PHE A 533 16.89 -13.93 -20.15
N ALA A 534 15.68 -14.11 -20.65
CA ALA A 534 15.28 -15.26 -21.43
C ALA A 534 15.84 -15.19 -22.86
N ASP A 535 17.02 -15.78 -23.06
CA ASP A 535 17.55 -16.12 -24.38
C ASP A 535 17.53 -17.65 -24.57
N VAL A 536 17.04 -18.11 -25.72
CA VAL A 536 16.82 -19.53 -25.99
C VAL A 536 18.11 -20.36 -25.83
N LEU A 537 19.25 -19.87 -26.33
CA LEU A 537 20.51 -20.62 -26.25
C LEU A 537 21.05 -20.62 -24.82
N THR A 538 20.95 -19.48 -24.15
CA THR A 538 21.38 -19.32 -22.75
C THR A 538 20.60 -20.25 -21.82
N ILE A 539 19.26 -20.27 -21.93
CA ILE A 539 18.39 -21.17 -21.15
C ILE A 539 18.74 -22.61 -21.43
N GLN A 540 18.93 -22.99 -22.70
CA GLN A 540 19.28 -24.37 -23.02
C GLN A 540 20.60 -24.79 -22.38
N ASP A 541 21.60 -23.92 -22.36
CA ASP A 541 22.89 -24.22 -21.75
C ASP A 541 22.82 -24.25 -20.22
N ASP A 542 22.11 -23.31 -19.60
CA ASP A 542 21.88 -23.30 -18.15
C ASP A 542 21.13 -24.53 -17.67
N VAL A 543 20.02 -24.88 -18.34
CA VAL A 543 19.20 -26.04 -17.97
C VAL A 543 19.99 -27.34 -18.15
N ARG A 544 20.78 -27.50 -19.23
CA ARG A 544 21.65 -28.68 -19.39
C ARG A 544 22.67 -28.78 -18.25
N ARG A 545 23.32 -27.67 -17.87
CA ARG A 545 24.26 -27.64 -16.75
C ARG A 545 23.60 -27.92 -15.41
N ALA A 546 22.38 -27.43 -15.20
CA ALA A 546 21.58 -27.72 -14.02
C ALA A 546 21.22 -29.20 -13.94
N ALA A 547 20.75 -29.79 -15.05
CA ALA A 547 20.35 -31.20 -15.13
C ALA A 547 21.50 -32.17 -14.86
N GLU A 548 22.76 -31.80 -15.14
CA GLU A 548 23.94 -32.61 -14.77
C GLU A 548 24.15 -32.73 -13.25
N GLN A 549 23.50 -31.87 -12.47
CA GLN A 549 23.70 -31.75 -11.03
C GLN A 549 22.42 -31.97 -10.23
N SER A 550 21.28 -32.24 -10.85
CA SER A 550 19.98 -32.32 -10.18
C SER A 550 19.20 -33.55 -10.61
N ASP A 551 18.25 -33.96 -9.78
CA ASP A 551 17.23 -34.93 -10.17
C ASP A 551 16.16 -34.25 -11.05
N LEU A 552 15.82 -33.00 -10.72
CA LEU A 552 14.76 -32.23 -11.40
C LEU A 552 15.20 -30.78 -11.64
N VAL A 553 14.78 -30.20 -12.76
CA VAL A 553 14.97 -28.77 -13.06
C VAL A 553 13.62 -28.08 -13.28
N VAL A 554 13.38 -27.01 -12.53
CA VAL A 554 12.22 -26.12 -12.63
C VAL A 554 12.68 -24.78 -13.17
N VAL A 555 11.99 -24.26 -14.19
CA VAL A 555 12.29 -22.94 -14.78
C VAL A 555 11.11 -21.99 -14.55
N ILE A 556 11.38 -20.82 -13.99
CA ILE A 556 10.38 -19.77 -13.72
C ILE A 556 10.56 -18.63 -14.73
N MET A 557 9.47 -18.11 -15.29
CA MET A 557 9.50 -17.17 -16.41
C MET A 557 8.57 -15.98 -16.17
N HIS A 558 9.13 -14.77 -16.13
CA HIS A 558 8.34 -13.54 -16.17
C HIS A 558 8.32 -12.99 -17.60
N LEU A 559 7.42 -13.54 -18.43
CA LEU A 559 7.42 -13.41 -19.90
C LEU A 559 6.01 -13.19 -20.44
N GLY A 560 5.90 -12.78 -21.71
CA GLY A 560 4.61 -12.64 -22.40
C GLY A 560 4.15 -11.20 -22.57
N THR A 561 2.98 -11.02 -23.16
CA THR A 561 2.39 -9.69 -23.38
C THR A 561 1.22 -9.44 -22.43
N GLU A 562 1.22 -8.28 -21.75
CA GLU A 562 0.18 -7.90 -20.80
C GLU A 562 -1.25 -8.11 -21.33
N TYR A 563 -2.09 -8.69 -20.48
CA TYR A 563 -3.52 -8.95 -20.66
C TYR A 563 -3.89 -9.90 -21.81
N GLN A 564 -2.91 -10.50 -22.48
CA GLN A 564 -3.18 -11.49 -23.51
C GLN A 564 -3.54 -12.83 -22.88
N GLY A 565 -4.71 -13.36 -23.25
CA GLY A 565 -5.20 -14.64 -22.73
C GLY A 565 -4.53 -15.88 -23.32
N GLN A 566 -3.61 -15.74 -24.26
CA GLN A 566 -2.88 -16.83 -24.91
C GLN A 566 -1.38 -16.51 -24.88
N PRO A 567 -0.50 -17.52 -24.74
CA PRO A 567 0.93 -17.30 -24.74
C PRO A 567 1.42 -16.78 -26.09
N ASP A 568 2.37 -15.85 -26.07
CA ASP A 568 3.00 -15.32 -27.29
C ASP A 568 4.16 -16.20 -27.80
N GLU A 569 4.75 -15.81 -28.92
CA GLU A 569 5.82 -16.59 -29.58
C GLU A 569 7.08 -16.73 -28.70
N GLU A 570 7.41 -15.70 -27.91
CA GLU A 570 8.56 -15.73 -27.00
C GLU A 570 8.31 -16.76 -25.88
N GLN A 571 7.15 -16.70 -25.23
CA GLN A 571 6.75 -17.66 -24.20
C GLN A 571 6.80 -19.10 -24.73
N LEU A 572 6.25 -19.35 -25.93
CA LEU A 572 6.25 -20.67 -26.55
C LEU A 572 7.66 -21.17 -26.87
N ALA A 573 8.52 -20.33 -27.45
CA ALA A 573 9.87 -20.71 -27.85
C ALA A 573 10.75 -21.01 -26.63
N VAL A 574 10.75 -20.11 -25.65
CA VAL A 574 11.58 -20.19 -24.46
C VAL A 574 11.15 -21.36 -23.56
N SER A 575 9.85 -21.54 -23.33
CA SER A 575 9.34 -22.65 -22.50
C SER A 575 9.67 -24.01 -23.11
N ARG A 576 9.51 -24.18 -24.43
CA ARG A 576 9.85 -25.44 -25.11
C ARG A 576 11.34 -25.72 -25.08
N ALA A 577 12.16 -24.69 -25.29
CA ALA A 577 13.61 -24.82 -25.24
C ALA A 577 14.12 -25.26 -23.86
N ALA A 578 13.50 -24.77 -22.77
CA ALA A 578 13.79 -25.22 -21.41
C ALA A 578 13.48 -26.72 -21.23
N ILE A 579 12.29 -27.16 -21.65
CA ILE A 579 11.92 -28.59 -21.55
C ILE A 579 12.84 -29.47 -22.40
N GLU A 580 13.13 -29.08 -23.65
CA GLU A 580 14.05 -29.80 -24.54
C GLU A 580 15.47 -29.92 -23.98
N ALA A 581 15.88 -28.98 -23.11
CA ALA A 581 17.18 -28.98 -22.45
C ALA A 581 17.23 -29.82 -21.16
N GLY A 582 16.08 -30.26 -20.62
CA GLY A 582 16.01 -31.12 -19.45
C GLY A 582 15.16 -30.59 -18.29
N ALA A 583 14.46 -29.46 -18.44
CA ALA A 583 13.51 -29.01 -17.44
C ALA A 583 12.26 -29.91 -17.41
N CYS A 584 11.76 -30.22 -16.22
CA CYS A 584 10.53 -31.00 -16.05
C CYS A 584 9.30 -30.10 -15.87
N LEU A 585 9.50 -28.87 -15.39
CA LEU A 585 8.44 -27.91 -15.09
C LEU A 585 8.84 -26.49 -15.52
N VAL A 586 7.94 -25.79 -16.20
CA VAL A 586 8.04 -24.35 -16.47
C VAL A 586 6.85 -23.63 -15.83
N ILE A 587 7.12 -22.58 -15.06
CA ILE A 587 6.13 -21.78 -14.35
C ILE A 587 6.21 -20.33 -14.85
N GLY A 588 5.12 -19.81 -15.41
CA GLY A 588 5.07 -18.48 -15.99
C GLY A 588 4.30 -17.44 -15.17
N HIS A 589 4.67 -16.18 -15.38
CA HIS A 589 4.21 -14.95 -14.73
C HIS A 589 4.23 -13.80 -15.75
N HIS A 590 3.74 -12.60 -15.38
CA HIS A 590 3.76 -11.31 -16.12
C HIS A 590 2.50 -10.88 -16.88
N PRO A 591 1.80 -11.70 -17.69
CA PRO A 591 0.66 -11.22 -18.48
C PRO A 591 -0.48 -10.63 -17.64
N HIS A 592 -0.40 -10.70 -16.31
CA HIS A 592 -1.41 -10.29 -15.34
C HIS A 592 -2.77 -10.96 -15.56
N VAL A 593 -2.79 -12.09 -16.28
CA VAL A 593 -3.96 -12.92 -16.51
C VAL A 593 -3.52 -14.39 -16.54
N VAL A 594 -4.39 -15.28 -16.06
CA VAL A 594 -4.14 -16.72 -16.16
C VAL A 594 -4.14 -17.15 -17.63
N GLN A 595 -3.10 -17.87 -18.06
CA GLN A 595 -2.95 -18.44 -19.41
C GLN A 595 -2.94 -19.96 -19.38
N GLY A 596 -3.00 -20.57 -20.56
CA GLY A 596 -3.02 -22.02 -20.77
C GLY A 596 -1.88 -22.80 -20.12
N THR A 597 -2.09 -24.11 -19.99
CA THR A 597 -1.03 -25.08 -19.68
C THR A 597 -0.76 -25.99 -20.87
N THR A 598 0.39 -26.65 -20.90
CA THR A 598 0.73 -27.62 -21.95
C THR A 598 1.69 -28.66 -21.41
N SER A 599 1.36 -29.94 -21.59
CA SER A 599 2.35 -31.02 -21.52
C SER A 599 3.12 -31.09 -22.83
N TYR A 600 4.44 -30.96 -22.77
CA TYR A 600 5.32 -30.93 -23.93
C TYR A 600 6.60 -31.69 -23.63
N GLY A 601 7.09 -32.53 -24.55
CA GLY A 601 8.42 -33.15 -24.41
C GLY A 601 8.66 -33.99 -23.15
N GLY A 602 7.61 -34.40 -22.43
CA GLY A 602 7.73 -35.09 -21.13
C GLY A 602 7.69 -34.17 -19.90
N GLY A 603 7.66 -32.85 -20.09
CA GLY A 603 7.49 -31.87 -19.01
C GLY A 603 6.14 -31.13 -19.06
N PHE A 604 5.92 -30.29 -18.06
CA PHE A 604 4.70 -29.49 -17.90
C PHE A 604 5.01 -27.99 -17.96
N ILE A 605 4.20 -27.23 -18.67
CA ILE A 605 4.33 -25.78 -18.82
C ILE A 605 3.04 -25.11 -18.36
N ALA A 606 3.12 -24.19 -17.41
CA ALA A 606 2.08 -23.22 -17.11
C ALA A 606 2.55 -21.84 -17.58
N TYR A 607 1.92 -21.25 -18.59
CA TYR A 607 2.45 -20.04 -19.23
C TYR A 607 2.24 -18.74 -18.43
N SER A 608 1.20 -18.68 -17.60
CA SER A 608 0.97 -17.57 -16.66
C SER A 608 -0.01 -18.00 -15.57
N LEU A 609 0.38 -17.79 -14.32
CA LEU A 609 -0.48 -17.97 -13.14
C LEU A 609 -1.34 -16.73 -12.83
N GLY A 610 -1.19 -15.63 -13.57
CA GLY A 610 -1.89 -14.37 -13.33
C GLY A 610 -1.42 -13.67 -12.06
N ASN A 611 -2.24 -12.77 -11.52
CA ASN A 611 -1.94 -12.06 -10.28
C ASN A 611 -2.35 -12.88 -9.06
N PHE A 612 -1.51 -12.88 -8.01
CA PHE A 612 -1.85 -13.48 -6.72
C PHE A 612 -2.16 -12.43 -5.66
N VAL A 613 -1.24 -11.47 -5.47
CA VAL A 613 -1.44 -10.29 -4.60
C VAL A 613 -1.10 -9.07 -5.44
N PHE A 614 -2.13 -8.36 -5.89
CA PHE A 614 -1.99 -7.20 -6.78
C PHE A 614 -3.28 -6.36 -6.78
N ASP A 615 -3.19 -5.04 -6.86
CA ASP A 615 -4.34 -4.12 -6.88
C ASP A 615 -4.69 -3.62 -8.30
N LEU A 616 -4.45 -4.45 -9.31
CA LEU A 616 -4.69 -4.09 -10.71
C LEU A 616 -6.16 -4.33 -11.09
N ASP A 617 -6.87 -3.26 -11.46
CA ASP A 617 -8.29 -3.29 -11.83
C ASP A 617 -8.52 -2.77 -13.28
N VAL A 618 -7.55 -3.00 -14.17
CA VAL A 618 -7.62 -2.51 -15.56
C VAL A 618 -8.49 -3.38 -16.46
N VAL A 619 -8.52 -4.69 -16.19
CA VAL A 619 -9.39 -5.68 -16.83
C VAL A 619 -9.87 -6.66 -15.77
N GLU A 620 -11.11 -7.14 -15.88
CA GLU A 620 -11.68 -8.06 -14.88
C GLU A 620 -10.81 -9.30 -14.64
N ARG A 621 -10.18 -9.80 -15.72
CA ARG A 621 -9.30 -10.97 -15.67
C ARG A 621 -8.01 -10.74 -14.88
N ALA A 622 -7.63 -9.49 -14.60
CA ALA A 622 -6.45 -9.19 -13.80
C ALA A 622 -6.67 -9.41 -12.30
N ARG A 623 -7.93 -9.57 -11.89
CA ARG A 623 -8.29 -10.02 -10.53
C ARG A 623 -8.33 -11.54 -10.42
N GLU A 624 -8.19 -12.27 -11.51
CA GLU A 624 -8.15 -13.74 -11.53
C GLU A 624 -6.69 -14.21 -11.46
N GLY A 625 -6.44 -15.19 -10.60
CA GLY A 625 -5.15 -15.85 -10.47
C GLY A 625 -5.30 -17.35 -10.36
N ALA A 626 -4.18 -18.05 -10.31
CA ALA A 626 -4.16 -19.48 -10.03
C ALA A 626 -2.97 -19.83 -9.13
N ILE A 627 -3.21 -20.77 -8.23
CA ILE A 627 -2.16 -21.48 -7.50
C ILE A 627 -1.91 -22.79 -8.26
N LEU A 628 -0.69 -22.98 -8.74
CA LEU A 628 -0.26 -24.23 -9.35
C LEU A 628 0.29 -25.15 -8.26
N ARG A 629 -0.37 -26.28 -8.06
CA ARG A 629 0.08 -27.34 -7.18
C ARG A 629 0.59 -28.51 -8.02
N VAL A 630 1.81 -28.96 -7.76
CA VAL A 630 2.49 -29.99 -8.55
C VAL A 630 3.04 -31.06 -7.62
N LEU A 631 2.84 -32.33 -7.99
CA LEU A 631 3.51 -33.47 -7.37
C LEU A 631 4.66 -33.91 -8.26
N LEU A 632 5.88 -33.82 -7.73
CA LEU A 632 7.12 -34.15 -8.41
C LEU A 632 7.60 -35.54 -7.98
N GLY A 633 7.77 -36.43 -8.96
CA GLY A 633 8.34 -37.77 -8.82
C GLY A 633 9.81 -37.82 -9.24
N ASP A 634 10.31 -39.02 -9.55
CA ASP A 634 11.71 -39.21 -9.95
C ASP A 634 12.00 -38.70 -11.37
N ASP A 635 11.02 -38.82 -12.27
CA ASP A 635 11.20 -38.51 -13.70
C ASP A 635 10.55 -37.17 -14.12
N GLY A 636 9.97 -36.41 -13.17
CA GLY A 636 9.33 -35.12 -13.44
C GLY A 636 8.00 -34.91 -12.73
N VAL A 637 7.06 -34.27 -13.44
CA VAL A 637 5.73 -33.93 -12.93
C VAL A 637 4.79 -35.15 -13.06
N GLU A 638 4.35 -35.69 -11.93
CA GLU A 638 3.40 -36.82 -11.87
C GLU A 638 1.94 -36.33 -11.89
N ALA A 639 1.67 -35.21 -11.22
CA ALA A 639 0.36 -34.58 -11.20
C ALA A 639 0.50 -33.07 -11.11
N ALA A 640 -0.41 -32.35 -11.77
CA ALA A 640 -0.54 -30.91 -11.68
C ALA A 640 -2.02 -30.53 -11.51
N GLU A 641 -2.28 -29.62 -10.59
CA GLU A 641 -3.59 -29.05 -10.27
C GLU A 641 -3.47 -27.53 -10.30
N LEU A 642 -4.38 -26.86 -11.00
CA LEU A 642 -4.53 -25.41 -10.92
C LEU A 642 -5.73 -25.09 -10.03
N ILE A 643 -5.46 -24.42 -8.91
CA ILE A 643 -6.46 -23.98 -7.96
C ILE A 643 -6.77 -22.51 -8.26
N PRO A 644 -7.95 -22.20 -8.81
CA PRO A 644 -8.28 -20.83 -9.19
C PRO A 644 -8.50 -19.96 -7.95
N VAL A 645 -7.97 -18.74 -8.00
CA VAL A 645 -8.18 -17.71 -6.98
C VAL A 645 -8.69 -16.43 -7.63
N ARG A 646 -9.35 -15.60 -6.82
CA ARG A 646 -9.71 -14.24 -7.19
C ARG A 646 -9.31 -13.26 -6.11
N ILE A 647 -8.69 -12.17 -6.51
CA ILE A 647 -8.31 -11.09 -5.61
C ILE A 647 -9.59 -10.37 -5.16
N ALA A 648 -9.82 -10.40 -3.85
CA ALA A 648 -10.89 -9.73 -3.14
C ALA A 648 -10.31 -8.65 -2.23
N ASP A 649 -11.13 -7.63 -1.91
CA ASP A 649 -10.67 -6.47 -1.13
C ASP A 649 -9.45 -5.76 -1.76
N ASP A 650 -9.33 -5.87 -3.09
CA ASP A 650 -8.20 -5.40 -3.91
C ASP A 650 -6.80 -5.94 -3.53
N VAL A 651 -6.69 -6.85 -2.55
CA VAL A 651 -5.38 -7.34 -2.06
C VAL A 651 -5.31 -8.83 -1.70
N GLN A 652 -6.42 -9.50 -1.38
CA GLN A 652 -6.41 -10.88 -0.89
C GLN A 652 -6.83 -11.89 -1.97
N PRO A 653 -6.00 -12.85 -2.38
CA PRO A 653 -6.45 -13.98 -3.17
C PRO A 653 -7.37 -14.87 -2.33
N ARG A 654 -8.58 -15.12 -2.84
CA ARG A 654 -9.54 -16.06 -2.26
C ARG A 654 -9.76 -17.22 -3.21
N PHE A 655 -9.81 -18.43 -2.67
CA PHE A 655 -10.19 -19.61 -3.43
C PHE A 655 -11.56 -19.43 -4.07
N LEU A 656 -11.68 -19.78 -5.35
CA LEU A 656 -12.96 -19.88 -6.02
C LEU A 656 -13.55 -21.28 -5.82
N ALA A 657 -14.84 -21.34 -5.50
CA ALA A 657 -15.56 -22.61 -5.47
C ALA A 657 -15.67 -23.21 -6.89
N ASP A 658 -15.91 -24.52 -6.98
CA ASP A 658 -15.87 -25.26 -8.26
C ASP A 658 -16.68 -24.60 -9.38
N GLU A 659 -17.90 -24.11 -9.12
CA GLU A 659 -18.71 -23.44 -10.15
C GLU A 659 -18.14 -22.09 -10.62
N GLU A 660 -17.55 -21.31 -9.70
CA GLU A 660 -16.97 -20.00 -9.99
C GLU A 660 -15.57 -20.11 -10.62
N GLY A 661 -14.81 -21.12 -10.22
CA GLY A 661 -13.45 -21.38 -10.71
C GLY A 661 -13.42 -22.13 -12.04
N ARG A 662 -14.46 -22.89 -12.36
CA ARG A 662 -14.56 -23.71 -13.59
C ARG A 662 -14.27 -22.95 -14.88
N PRO A 663 -14.77 -21.71 -15.11
CA PRO A 663 -14.43 -20.94 -16.31
C PRO A 663 -12.93 -20.63 -16.41
N ILE A 664 -12.22 -20.48 -15.29
CA ILE A 664 -10.76 -20.29 -15.29
C ILE A 664 -10.10 -21.60 -15.70
N VAL A 665 -10.46 -22.71 -15.05
CA VAL A 665 -9.89 -24.04 -15.31
C VAL A 665 -10.14 -24.48 -16.77
N GLU A 666 -11.35 -24.33 -17.30
CA GLU A 666 -11.70 -24.69 -18.69
C GLU A 666 -11.00 -23.84 -19.76
N ARG A 667 -10.51 -22.63 -19.43
CA ARG A 667 -9.72 -21.82 -20.37
C ARG A 667 -8.25 -22.27 -20.41
N VAL A 668 -7.80 -22.99 -19.39
CA VAL A 668 -6.38 -23.28 -19.15
C VAL A 668 -6.00 -24.72 -19.50
N PHE A 669 -6.98 -25.65 -19.49
CA PHE A 669 -6.82 -27.06 -19.85
C PHE A 669 -7.45 -27.45 -21.19
#